data_AF-A0A1M3M956-F1
#
_entry.id   AF-A0A1M3M956-F1
#
_cell.length_a   1.000
_cell.length_b   1.000
_cell.length_c   1.000
_cell.angle_alpha   90.00
_cell.angle_beta   90.00
_cell.angle_gamma   90.00
#
_symmetry.space_group_name_H-M   'P 1'
#
loop_
_entity.id
_entity.type
_entity.pdbx_description
1 polymer ?
#
loop_
_entity_poly.entity_id
_entity_poly.type
_entity_poly.pdbx_seq_one_letter_code
_entity_poly.pdbx_strand_id
1 'polypeptide(L)'
;MKRIFTATLGILSAAALSFAGVQHLLPRPQLLSENPAVQFSLNRPIELKVQPQQSTDPQVTAELTSWIVANNGSISAQAPTKLIVELVPSVAGAEFQEEAYQLTISSDTLLIRATTLKGAFWATQSLWQLSETTNSLPGLTITDWPAFRIRGYMHDVGRSYMQFETLKKHIEKLARYKVNIFHWHLTENQGWRLESKVYPQLNGNSAFSRHPGQYYTIEQAKELVRFARQRGITVIPEIDMPGHSEAFRKAMGHSMLTPQGLEEMKAIMTEACATFGETEWMHIGTDEVRTPDLGTIDWTVFVPQMVAHVRAQGKKVVSWNPGFHYGSADIDMTQMWSSSGAVTPGVPAIDSRYHYINHFDMYADIVALYNSTIAGQPKGSHQYAGVIVAAWNDRILPSDEAIVRQNNFYPTLLAMAERAWLGGGKGYFNTIGVNLDPLDQGFIDFERRLLHHKKNHLNTEPIDYVKQTNVRWRITDAFPNNGNPATVFPPESELQNAYSFNGKTYATRQATGAGIYLRHVWGPATIPAFYPNPQPNSTAYAYTYVYSPADQQVRLQLEFQNYGRSEADLAPPAGRWDYNNSRIWINDTELLPPAWENTHTTKSNEITLKNENFTARPLPLVALQQGWNKVLIKLPVGAFSIAQVRLVKWMFTCVFVTPDGRSEVDNLIYSPEKNNNPGKEILIAAIDNANDFLSSITIGSAPGKYRQSRVDELRTAIEKAENSLGQDHPNTVYEQEATALTAALGEFKQAINLPRISNAKKKYWYTLTTPLRNGNTNNTIAWQGNNIALKGETLSAAAHKQHWKFIPATGNSMAIVSRQDTSSCIHPGSAYNSALKAQPYSAGIAGWNLIPTFSNSYFAISSGDVQMNQTQSGQNYQIYNWGGGNNTTDTGCQFMIQPAGIDGGDAADSLAIRIDALREATSGMTFSNNPGYISESSYNAFASLLNESETALINSNYDVVTCRALLAGLNTAYEAFTSAINRPLVSVTDSVFLYAITVQRDSKSIAWQGADATMRAATYAENDPRFLWKLKKLNDGTLSICDEKESYYFQSAATGTPPLILGRNGSQTAGGWNFQLIGNGPWFTITNGTAQLNVSNAGTNYTMYNWGGGNNLTDFGCKFTLALKAQQIVSSLTPVSVNNNPLDKLQIINRRIVNPDLFPGIQAFTPSGVAIALNRELPAGLILLKYREFTGKTVVY
;
A
#
# COMPACT_ATOMS: atom_id res chain seq x y z
N MET A 1 28.51 4.56 -43.13
CA MET A 1 27.77 5.84 -43.25
C MET A 1 27.66 6.46 -41.87
N LYS A 2 27.72 7.80 -41.75
CA LYS A 2 27.74 8.51 -40.46
C LYS A 2 26.43 9.28 -40.25
N ARG A 3 26.13 9.51 -38.96
CA ARG A 3 25.45 10.69 -38.36
C ARG A 3 23.91 10.72 -38.21
N ILE A 4 23.56 11.08 -36.97
CA ILE A 4 22.38 11.82 -36.47
C ILE A 4 21.09 11.01 -36.27
N PHE A 5 20.86 10.62 -35.01
CA PHE A 5 19.68 11.05 -34.25
C PHE A 5 20.08 11.21 -32.77
N THR A 6 19.91 12.43 -32.23
CA THR A 6 20.19 12.78 -30.84
C THR A 6 19.13 13.78 -30.39
N ALA A 7 18.65 13.65 -29.14
CA ALA A 7 17.47 14.33 -28.58
C ALA A 7 16.12 13.86 -29.21
N THR A 8 15.04 13.67 -28.45
CA THR A 8 14.74 14.12 -27.08
C THR A 8 13.88 13.08 -26.35
N LEU A 9 14.36 12.52 -25.23
CA LEU A 9 13.53 11.69 -24.34
C LEU A 9 13.75 12.08 -22.87
N GLY A 10 13.33 13.30 -22.52
CA GLY A 10 13.24 13.75 -21.13
C GLY A 10 11.88 13.42 -20.55
N ILE A 11 11.65 12.14 -20.21
CA ILE A 11 10.48 11.75 -19.41
C ILE A 11 10.81 12.06 -17.96
N LEU A 12 9.97 12.87 -17.30
CA LEU A 12 10.12 13.19 -15.89
C LEU A 12 9.96 11.93 -15.03
N SER A 13 11.06 11.41 -14.48
CA SER A 13 11.06 10.55 -13.31
C SER A 13 10.73 11.39 -12.08
N ALA A 14 9.44 11.63 -11.85
CA ALA A 14 8.96 12.17 -10.58
C ALA A 14 9.17 11.11 -9.48
N ALA A 15 10.28 11.23 -8.75
CA ALA A 15 10.62 10.33 -7.66
C ALA A 15 9.57 10.44 -6.53
N ALA A 16 8.66 9.48 -6.46
CA ALA A 16 7.76 9.33 -5.33
C ALA A 16 8.59 8.89 -4.11
N LEU A 17 8.72 9.78 -3.13
CA LEU A 17 9.14 9.45 -1.78
C LEU A 17 8.00 8.68 -1.10
N SER A 18 7.87 7.38 -1.44
CA SER A 18 6.89 6.49 -0.80
C SER A 18 7.27 6.26 0.65
N PHE A 19 6.35 6.58 1.57
CA PHE A 19 6.56 6.29 2.98
C PHE A 19 6.25 4.84 3.34
N ALA A 20 7.00 4.34 4.33
CA ALA A 20 6.75 3.06 4.98
C ALA A 20 5.27 2.97 5.42
N GLY A 21 4.59 1.92 4.98
CA GLY A 21 3.14 1.69 5.20
C GLY A 21 2.26 2.01 4.00
N VAL A 22 2.40 3.18 3.36
CA VAL A 22 1.49 3.61 2.26
C VAL A 22 1.53 2.64 1.08
N GLN A 23 2.74 2.28 0.65
CA GLN A 23 2.98 1.31 -0.42
C GLN A 23 2.50 -0.12 -0.10
N HIS A 24 2.08 -0.41 1.13
CA HIS A 24 1.63 -1.75 1.53
C HIS A 24 0.10 -1.88 1.62
N LEU A 25 -0.65 -0.78 1.50
CA LEU A 25 -2.12 -0.77 1.64
C LEU A 25 -2.83 -1.83 0.78
N LEU A 26 -3.65 -2.65 1.43
CA LEU A 26 -4.49 -3.67 0.79
C LEU A 26 -5.87 -3.73 1.47
N PRO A 27 -6.98 -3.44 0.76
CA PRO A 27 -7.02 -2.94 -0.61
C PRO A 27 -6.33 -1.58 -0.79
N ARG A 28 -5.77 -1.33 -1.98
CA ARG A 28 -5.34 0.02 -2.36
C ARG A 28 -6.54 0.99 -2.33
N PRO A 29 -6.36 2.23 -1.85
CA PRO A 29 -7.42 3.23 -1.91
C PRO A 29 -7.77 3.62 -3.35
N GLN A 30 -9.02 4.05 -3.57
CA GLN A 30 -9.46 4.62 -4.84
C GLN A 30 -8.68 5.89 -5.21
N LEU A 31 -8.53 6.82 -4.27
CA LEU A 31 -7.74 8.04 -4.44
C LEU A 31 -6.80 8.23 -3.24
N LEU A 32 -5.53 8.46 -3.53
CA LEU A 32 -4.46 8.72 -2.57
C LEU A 32 -3.63 9.92 -3.05
N SER A 33 -3.30 10.83 -2.15
CA SER A 33 -2.36 11.92 -2.37
C SER A 33 -1.46 12.04 -1.13
N GLU A 34 -0.17 11.80 -1.30
CA GLU A 34 0.82 11.92 -0.23
C GLU A 34 1.37 13.36 -0.17
N ASN A 35 1.54 13.87 1.05
CA ASN A 35 2.31 15.06 1.34
C ASN A 35 3.45 14.69 2.31
N PRO A 36 4.54 14.11 1.79
CA PRO A 36 5.58 13.49 2.61
C PRO A 36 6.29 14.46 3.57
N ALA A 37 6.22 15.76 3.29
CA ALA A 37 6.72 16.82 4.16
C ALA A 37 6.07 16.87 5.55
N VAL A 38 4.86 16.31 5.69
CA VAL A 38 4.08 16.34 6.91
C VAL A 38 4.20 15.01 7.64
N GLN A 39 4.27 15.03 8.97
CA GLN A 39 4.39 13.84 9.81
C GLN A 39 3.48 13.94 11.03
N PHE A 40 2.63 12.94 11.23
CA PHE A 40 1.79 12.78 12.41
C PHE A 40 2.39 11.72 13.35
N SER A 41 3.06 12.17 14.41
CA SER A 41 3.53 11.26 15.47
C SER A 41 2.36 10.64 16.22
N LEU A 42 2.42 9.33 16.47
CA LEU A 42 1.39 8.58 17.20
C LEU A 42 1.67 8.50 18.70
N ASN A 43 2.95 8.46 19.09
CA ASN A 43 3.41 8.35 20.48
C ASN A 43 3.30 9.69 21.23
N ARG A 44 2.08 10.20 21.40
CA ARG A 44 1.75 11.43 22.14
C ARG A 44 0.29 11.39 22.64
N PRO A 45 -0.10 12.27 23.59
CA PRO A 45 -1.49 12.51 23.90
C PRO A 45 -2.27 13.02 22.68
N ILE A 46 -3.46 12.48 22.44
CA ILE A 46 -4.36 12.78 21.32
C ILE A 46 -5.77 13.05 21.87
N GLU A 47 -6.41 14.12 21.39
CA GLU A 47 -7.79 14.47 21.67
C GLU A 47 -8.68 13.74 20.66
N LEU A 48 -9.31 12.64 21.08
CA LEU A 48 -10.23 11.86 20.24
C LEU A 48 -11.64 12.48 20.28
N LYS A 49 -12.17 12.86 19.10
CA LYS A 49 -13.50 13.42 18.91
C LYS A 49 -14.26 12.61 17.87
N VAL A 50 -15.49 12.20 18.19
CA VAL A 50 -16.44 11.60 17.25
C VAL A 50 -17.68 12.49 17.21
N GLN A 51 -18.08 12.91 16.01
CA GLN A 51 -19.14 13.89 15.78
C GLN A 51 -20.24 13.34 14.84
N PRO A 52 -21.53 13.50 15.18
CA PRO A 52 -22.05 14.15 16.38
C PRO A 52 -21.76 13.34 17.65
N GLN A 53 -21.63 14.02 18.79
CA GLN A 53 -21.26 13.41 20.08
C GLN A 53 -22.32 12.43 20.62
N GLN A 54 -23.52 12.43 20.01
CA GLN A 54 -24.63 11.51 20.24
C GLN A 54 -24.67 10.34 19.23
N SER A 55 -23.65 10.19 18.37
CA SER A 55 -23.47 9.01 17.52
C SER A 55 -23.00 7.84 18.40
N THR A 56 -23.96 7.10 18.94
CA THR A 56 -23.78 6.12 20.04
C THR A 56 -23.18 4.78 19.61
N ASP A 57 -22.30 4.74 18.61
CA ASP A 57 -21.58 3.50 18.30
C ASP A 57 -20.19 3.47 18.96
N PRO A 58 -20.03 2.69 20.06
CA PRO A 58 -18.76 2.57 20.74
C PRO A 58 -17.67 1.90 19.89
N GLN A 59 -18.00 1.25 18.76
CA GLN A 59 -17.06 0.49 17.94
C GLN A 59 -15.97 1.35 17.32
N VAL A 60 -16.33 2.43 16.61
CA VAL A 60 -15.34 3.31 15.95
C VAL A 60 -14.44 3.98 16.99
N THR A 61 -15.03 4.41 18.12
CA THR A 61 -14.28 4.97 19.26
C THR A 61 -13.34 3.93 19.89
N ALA A 62 -13.79 2.69 20.07
CA ALA A 62 -12.98 1.61 20.64
C ALA A 62 -11.84 1.19 19.71
N GLU A 63 -12.10 1.02 18.41
CA GLU A 63 -11.09 0.67 17.40
C GLU A 63 -10.03 1.78 17.27
N LEU A 64 -10.44 3.05 17.25
CA LEU A 64 -9.51 4.18 17.29
C LEU A 64 -8.74 4.27 18.61
N THR A 65 -9.37 3.97 19.75
CA THR A 65 -8.69 3.91 21.05
C THR A 65 -7.64 2.81 21.07
N SER A 66 -7.99 1.60 20.61
CA SER A 66 -7.08 0.47 20.48
C SER A 66 -5.93 0.78 19.52
N TRP A 67 -6.20 1.44 18.40
CA TRP A 67 -5.16 1.88 17.45
C TRP A 67 -4.22 2.94 18.04
N ILE A 68 -4.75 3.94 18.77
CA ILE A 68 -3.95 4.95 19.48
C ILE A 68 -3.02 4.25 20.50
N VAL A 69 -3.58 3.38 21.34
CA VAL A 69 -2.82 2.66 22.39
C VAL A 69 -1.78 1.71 21.79
N ALA A 70 -2.12 0.96 20.75
CA ALA A 70 -1.20 0.08 20.04
C ALA A 70 -0.05 0.82 19.33
N ASN A 71 -0.17 2.14 19.16
CA ASN A 71 0.87 3.03 18.65
C ASN A 71 1.48 3.94 19.73
N ASN A 72 1.33 3.56 21.01
CA ASN A 72 1.85 4.26 22.19
C ASN A 72 1.28 5.66 22.44
N GLY A 73 0.22 6.05 21.73
CA GLY A 73 -0.54 7.26 22.04
C GLY A 73 -1.39 7.09 23.30
N SER A 74 -1.88 8.20 23.82
CA SER A 74 -2.84 8.21 24.94
C SER A 74 -3.98 9.18 24.66
N ILE A 75 -5.17 8.93 25.21
CA ILE A 75 -6.32 9.83 25.02
C ILE A 75 -6.29 10.91 26.10
N SER A 76 -6.33 12.17 25.69
CA SER A 76 -6.44 13.32 26.60
C SER A 76 -7.34 14.41 26.01
N ALA A 77 -8.33 14.85 26.79
CA ALA A 77 -9.31 15.85 26.40
C ALA A 77 -8.74 17.28 26.23
N GLN A 78 -7.46 17.48 26.56
CA GLN A 78 -6.76 18.76 26.42
C GLN A 78 -5.49 18.63 25.55
N ALA A 79 -5.34 17.52 24.82
CA ALA A 79 -4.21 17.36 23.91
C ALA A 79 -4.28 18.36 22.74
N PRO A 80 -3.16 18.98 22.32
CA PRO A 80 -3.14 19.86 21.16
C PRO A 80 -3.29 19.10 19.85
N THR A 81 -2.89 17.82 19.82
CA THR A 81 -3.05 16.91 18.68
C THR A 81 -4.43 16.27 18.72
N LYS A 82 -5.09 16.16 17.56
CA LYS A 82 -6.50 15.75 17.45
C LYS A 82 -6.68 14.57 16.53
N LEU A 83 -7.59 13.68 16.89
CA LEU A 83 -8.18 12.68 16.00
C LEU A 83 -9.68 12.95 15.95
N ILE A 84 -10.18 13.38 14.79
CA ILE A 84 -11.56 13.81 14.62
C ILE A 84 -12.25 12.88 13.62
N VAL A 85 -13.39 12.31 14.01
CA VAL A 85 -14.33 11.64 13.11
C VAL A 85 -15.54 12.56 12.93
N GLU A 86 -15.81 12.98 11.70
CA GLU A 86 -16.96 13.79 11.31
C GLU A 86 -17.87 12.95 10.40
N LEU A 87 -19.12 12.73 10.82
CA LEU A 87 -20.14 12.20 9.90
C LEU A 87 -20.62 13.31 8.95
N VAL A 88 -20.49 13.06 7.64
CA VAL A 88 -20.81 14.01 6.56
C VAL A 88 -21.91 13.44 5.65
N PRO A 89 -22.76 14.26 5.01
CA PRO A 89 -23.83 13.74 4.14
C PRO A 89 -23.30 13.06 2.87
N SER A 90 -22.09 13.40 2.42
CA SER A 90 -21.40 12.76 1.31
C SER A 90 -19.89 12.97 1.38
N VAL A 91 -19.14 12.06 0.77
CA VAL A 91 -17.71 12.19 0.49
C VAL A 91 -17.54 12.52 -1.00
N ALA A 92 -16.90 13.66 -1.29
CA ALA A 92 -16.72 14.13 -2.67
C ALA A 92 -15.83 13.18 -3.48
N GLY A 93 -16.24 12.87 -4.72
CA GLY A 93 -15.52 11.94 -5.61
C GLY A 93 -15.89 10.47 -5.43
N ALA A 94 -16.49 10.07 -4.30
CA ALA A 94 -16.90 8.69 -4.09
C ALA A 94 -18.20 8.35 -4.85
N GLU A 95 -18.22 7.22 -5.56
CA GLU A 95 -19.42 6.75 -6.27
C GLU A 95 -20.40 6.03 -5.34
N PHE A 96 -19.90 5.17 -4.45
CA PHE A 96 -20.70 4.44 -3.47
C PHE A 96 -20.56 5.05 -2.09
N GLN A 97 -21.58 5.80 -1.68
CA GLN A 97 -21.50 6.63 -0.48
C GLN A 97 -21.55 5.83 0.82
N GLU A 98 -22.31 4.73 0.94
CA GLU A 98 -22.58 4.01 2.22
C GLU A 98 -21.32 3.59 3.03
N GLU A 99 -20.22 3.29 2.34
CA GLU A 99 -18.95 2.83 2.94
C GLU A 99 -17.80 3.81 2.67
N ALA A 100 -18.09 5.00 2.14
CA ALA A 100 -17.10 6.00 1.76
C ALA A 100 -16.49 6.73 2.95
N TYR A 101 -15.19 7.03 2.85
CA TYR A 101 -14.49 7.91 3.78
C TYR A 101 -13.44 8.77 3.07
N GLN A 102 -13.09 9.88 3.71
CA GLN A 102 -11.89 10.66 3.46
C GLN A 102 -11.06 10.69 4.75
N LEU A 103 -9.80 10.30 4.64
CA LEU A 103 -8.82 10.35 5.73
C LEU A 103 -7.76 11.40 5.35
N THR A 104 -7.66 12.46 6.15
CA THR A 104 -6.66 13.52 5.99
C THR A 104 -5.73 13.54 7.21
N ILE A 105 -4.42 13.50 6.97
CA ILE A 105 -3.39 13.51 8.01
C ILE A 105 -2.57 14.80 7.87
N SER A 106 -2.63 15.68 8.88
CA SER A 106 -1.73 16.83 9.05
C SER A 106 -0.65 16.51 10.12
N SER A 107 0.17 17.48 10.52
CA SER A 107 1.16 17.29 11.60
C SER A 107 0.55 17.21 13.01
N ASP A 108 -0.66 17.73 13.19
CA ASP A 108 -1.36 17.87 14.47
C ASP A 108 -2.79 17.30 14.45
N THR A 109 -3.35 16.97 13.29
CA THR A 109 -4.75 16.60 13.12
C THR A 109 -4.87 15.41 12.18
N LEU A 110 -5.51 14.35 12.66
CA LEU A 110 -5.99 13.24 11.86
C LEU A 110 -7.51 13.40 11.75
N LEU A 111 -8.01 13.63 10.54
CA LEU A 111 -9.41 13.87 10.26
C LEU A 111 -9.99 12.75 9.39
N ILE A 112 -10.98 12.04 9.91
CA ILE A 112 -11.80 11.07 9.19
C ILE A 112 -13.15 11.74 8.92
N ARG A 113 -13.50 11.92 7.65
CA ARG A 113 -14.86 12.25 7.21
C ARG A 113 -15.48 11.01 6.62
N ALA A 114 -16.66 10.60 7.09
CA ALA A 114 -17.34 9.44 6.55
C ALA A 114 -18.85 9.68 6.48
N THR A 115 -19.51 9.00 5.55
CA THR A 115 -20.98 9.03 5.43
C THR A 115 -21.69 8.25 6.52
N THR A 116 -21.04 7.18 6.98
CA THR A 116 -21.55 6.27 8.00
C THR A 116 -20.41 5.87 8.93
N LEU A 117 -20.77 5.30 10.08
CA LEU A 117 -19.82 4.68 11.00
C LEU A 117 -19.06 3.50 10.36
N LYS A 118 -19.65 2.85 9.33
CA LYS A 118 -18.98 1.78 8.57
C LYS A 118 -17.86 2.34 7.68
N GLY A 119 -18.09 3.48 7.02
CA GLY A 119 -17.04 4.23 6.33
C GLY A 119 -15.93 4.69 7.28
N ALA A 120 -16.30 5.21 8.45
CA ALA A 120 -15.31 5.60 9.48
C ALA A 120 -14.51 4.38 9.99
N PHE A 121 -15.15 3.22 10.16
CA PHE A 121 -14.47 1.97 10.49
C PHE A 121 -13.48 1.56 9.40
N TRP A 122 -13.82 1.66 8.12
CA TRP A 122 -12.87 1.39 7.02
C TRP A 122 -11.67 2.36 6.99
N ALA A 123 -11.85 3.62 7.41
CA ALA A 123 -10.74 4.54 7.62
C ALA A 123 -9.78 4.04 8.71
N THR A 124 -10.29 3.48 9.82
CA THR A 124 -9.44 2.88 10.87
C THR A 124 -8.64 1.70 10.35
N GLN A 125 -9.20 0.88 9.44
CA GLN A 125 -8.48 -0.26 8.86
C GLN A 125 -7.28 0.21 8.03
N SER A 126 -7.44 1.29 7.26
CA SER A 126 -6.33 1.94 6.57
C SER A 126 -5.31 2.56 7.53
N LEU A 127 -5.73 3.15 8.66
CA LEU A 127 -4.81 3.66 9.69
C LEU A 127 -3.96 2.57 10.32
N TRP A 128 -4.56 1.44 10.68
CA TRP A 128 -3.82 0.28 11.19
C TRP A 128 -2.72 -0.13 10.20
N GLN A 129 -3.04 -0.20 8.92
CA GLN A 129 -2.08 -0.58 7.87
C GLN A 129 -0.97 0.46 7.65
N LEU A 130 -1.30 1.76 7.70
CA LEU A 130 -0.31 2.84 7.63
C LEU A 130 0.67 2.83 8.81
N SER A 131 0.23 2.36 9.99
CA SER A 131 1.05 2.34 11.21
C SER A 131 1.91 1.08 11.41
N GLU A 132 1.78 0.05 10.56
CA GLU A 132 2.44 -1.26 10.74
C GLU A 132 3.95 -1.20 10.95
N THR A 133 4.61 -0.32 10.19
CA THR A 133 6.07 -0.21 10.13
C THR A 133 6.63 1.02 10.84
N THR A 134 5.77 1.88 11.40
CA THR A 134 6.16 3.22 11.89
C THR A 134 5.17 3.81 12.89
N ASN A 135 5.68 4.37 13.99
CA ASN A 135 4.90 5.17 14.96
C ASN A 135 4.68 6.64 14.50
N SER A 136 4.97 6.96 13.23
CA SER A 136 4.75 8.28 12.62
C SER A 136 4.14 8.09 11.25
N LEU A 137 2.93 8.62 11.04
CA LEU A 137 2.25 8.56 9.75
C LEU A 137 2.70 9.73 8.86
N PRO A 138 2.87 9.52 7.55
CA PRO A 138 3.02 10.63 6.62
C PRO A 138 1.73 11.44 6.55
N GLY A 139 1.86 12.74 6.26
CA GLY A 139 0.73 13.54 5.85
C GLY A 139 0.22 13.04 4.51
N LEU A 140 -1.08 12.82 4.40
CA LEU A 140 -1.73 12.34 3.20
C LEU A 140 -3.21 12.71 3.20
N THR A 141 -3.84 12.59 2.04
CA THR A 141 -5.28 12.54 1.87
C THR A 141 -5.62 11.27 1.12
N ILE A 142 -6.39 10.39 1.77
CA ILE A 142 -7.07 9.25 1.14
C ILE A 142 -8.54 9.64 0.96
N THR A 143 -9.11 9.39 -0.22
CA THR A 143 -10.56 9.44 -0.45
C THR A 143 -10.96 8.12 -1.10
N ASP A 144 -11.81 7.36 -0.41
CA ASP A 144 -11.86 5.92 -0.64
C ASP A 144 -13.26 5.34 -0.40
N TRP A 145 -13.62 4.36 -1.23
CA TRP A 145 -14.93 3.70 -1.25
C TRP A 145 -14.81 2.37 -2.00
N PRO A 146 -15.65 1.37 -1.73
CA PRO A 146 -15.65 0.13 -2.46
C PRO A 146 -16.35 0.26 -3.83
N ALA A 147 -15.80 -0.37 -4.85
CA ALA A 147 -16.46 -0.52 -6.15
C ALA A 147 -17.65 -1.50 -6.10
N PHE A 148 -17.67 -2.45 -5.16
CA PHE A 148 -18.78 -3.39 -4.93
C PHE A 148 -19.17 -3.42 -3.44
N ARG A 149 -20.48 -3.29 -3.16
CA ARG A 149 -21.03 -3.23 -1.80
C ARG A 149 -20.98 -4.57 -1.04
N ILE A 150 -20.93 -5.70 -1.75
CA ILE A 150 -20.76 -7.04 -1.17
C ILE A 150 -19.36 -7.57 -1.47
N ARG A 151 -18.59 -7.85 -0.41
CA ARG A 151 -17.22 -8.35 -0.47
C ARG A 151 -17.08 -9.40 0.63
N GLY A 152 -17.27 -10.67 0.29
CA GLY A 152 -17.48 -11.69 1.31
C GLY A 152 -16.86 -13.05 1.03
N TYR A 153 -16.99 -13.89 2.04
CA TYR A 153 -16.66 -15.31 1.99
C TYR A 153 -17.80 -16.12 2.61
N MET A 154 -17.93 -17.36 2.14
CA MET A 154 -18.84 -18.35 2.71
C MET A 154 -18.03 -19.50 3.31
N HIS A 155 -18.37 -19.91 4.53
CA HIS A 155 -17.92 -21.20 5.07
C HIS A 155 -19.10 -22.15 5.27
N ASP A 156 -18.94 -23.33 4.72
CA ASP A 156 -19.77 -24.50 4.95
C ASP A 156 -19.41 -25.17 6.27
N VAL A 157 -20.21 -24.92 7.31
CA VAL A 157 -20.10 -25.61 8.59
C VAL A 157 -21.08 -26.79 8.69
N GLY A 158 -22.08 -26.83 7.82
CA GLY A 158 -23.04 -27.93 7.67
C GLY A 158 -22.34 -29.27 7.46
N ARG A 159 -21.53 -29.40 6.40
CA ARG A 159 -20.69 -30.60 6.15
C ARG A 159 -19.76 -30.85 7.34
N SER A 160 -18.89 -29.89 7.64
CA SER A 160 -17.78 -30.06 8.59
C SER A 160 -17.75 -28.91 9.60
N TYR A 161 -17.92 -29.21 10.89
CA TYR A 161 -18.00 -28.20 11.95
C TYR A 161 -16.65 -27.48 12.13
N MET A 162 -16.65 -26.16 12.07
CA MET A 162 -15.49 -25.30 12.36
C MET A 162 -15.59 -24.72 13.78
N GLN A 163 -14.49 -24.64 14.51
CA GLN A 163 -14.52 -24.12 15.88
C GLN A 163 -14.99 -22.66 15.93
N PHE A 164 -15.78 -22.33 16.95
CA PHE A 164 -16.37 -20.99 17.10
C PHE A 164 -15.33 -19.86 17.10
N GLU A 165 -14.20 -20.06 17.80
CA GLU A 165 -13.10 -19.09 17.82
C GLU A 165 -12.33 -19.02 16.49
N THR A 166 -12.31 -20.09 15.68
CA THR A 166 -11.76 -20.04 14.32
C THR A 166 -12.59 -19.08 13.43
N LEU A 167 -13.92 -19.16 13.51
CA LEU A 167 -14.81 -18.23 12.79
C LEU A 167 -14.59 -16.78 13.22
N LYS A 168 -14.51 -16.52 14.54
CA LYS A 168 -14.19 -15.18 15.09
C LYS A 168 -12.82 -14.69 14.60
N LYS A 169 -11.79 -15.54 14.60
CA LYS A 169 -10.46 -15.21 14.08
C LYS A 169 -10.48 -14.84 12.58
N HIS A 170 -11.25 -15.56 11.76
CA HIS A 170 -11.38 -15.24 10.32
C HIS A 170 -12.06 -13.89 10.11
N ILE A 171 -13.19 -13.64 10.80
CA ILE A 171 -13.91 -12.36 10.79
C ILE A 171 -12.96 -11.21 11.18
N GLU A 172 -12.20 -11.36 12.27
CA GLU A 172 -11.27 -10.35 12.75
C GLU A 172 -10.13 -10.05 11.76
N LYS A 173 -9.49 -11.09 11.22
CA LYS A 173 -8.38 -10.90 10.29
C LYS A 173 -8.84 -10.34 8.94
N LEU A 174 -10.02 -10.72 8.46
CA LEU A 174 -10.55 -10.28 7.16
C LEU A 174 -11.16 -8.87 7.19
N ALA A 175 -11.67 -8.42 8.33
CA ALA A 175 -12.11 -7.02 8.53
C ALA A 175 -10.97 -6.02 8.25
N ARG A 176 -9.71 -6.38 8.57
CA ARG A 176 -8.51 -5.59 8.28
C ARG A 176 -8.33 -5.29 6.79
N TYR A 177 -8.87 -6.14 5.92
CA TYR A 177 -8.84 -6.04 4.46
C TYR A 177 -10.18 -5.58 3.87
N LYS A 178 -11.04 -4.96 4.69
CA LYS A 178 -12.33 -4.36 4.28
C LYS A 178 -13.34 -5.35 3.66
N VAL A 179 -13.17 -6.64 3.91
CA VAL A 179 -14.19 -7.69 3.71
C VAL A 179 -15.35 -7.37 4.64
N ASN A 180 -16.59 -7.43 4.14
CA ASN A 180 -17.77 -6.92 4.85
C ASN A 180 -18.96 -7.89 4.91
N ILE A 181 -18.82 -9.10 4.38
CA ILE A 181 -19.84 -10.15 4.44
C ILE A 181 -19.23 -11.48 4.88
N PHE A 182 -19.87 -12.14 5.83
CA PHE A 182 -19.65 -13.54 6.17
C PHE A 182 -20.94 -14.33 5.93
N HIS A 183 -20.94 -15.21 4.94
CA HIS A 183 -22.05 -16.11 4.65
C HIS A 183 -21.85 -17.42 5.42
N TRP A 184 -22.75 -17.73 6.34
CA TRP A 184 -22.64 -18.84 7.29
C TRP A 184 -23.61 -19.97 6.94
N HIS A 185 -23.11 -20.98 6.24
CA HIS A 185 -23.91 -22.12 5.76
C HIS A 185 -24.04 -23.19 6.84
N LEU A 186 -25.17 -23.17 7.56
CA LEU A 186 -25.36 -23.84 8.85
C LEU A 186 -26.00 -25.24 8.78
N THR A 187 -26.62 -25.62 7.66
CA THR A 187 -27.46 -26.84 7.59
C THR A 187 -27.20 -27.61 6.32
N GLU A 188 -27.04 -28.92 6.45
CA GLU A 188 -26.74 -29.81 5.33
C GLU A 188 -27.13 -31.25 5.61
N ASN A 189 -26.97 -32.10 4.61
CA ASN A 189 -27.20 -33.53 4.66
C ASN A 189 -26.38 -34.23 5.77
N GLN A 190 -25.20 -33.72 6.09
CA GLN A 190 -24.32 -34.28 7.13
C GLN A 190 -24.58 -33.73 8.53
N GLY A 191 -25.34 -32.65 8.70
CA GLY A 191 -25.61 -32.07 10.02
C GLY A 191 -26.32 -30.72 10.03
N TRP A 192 -27.03 -30.48 11.13
CA TRP A 192 -27.74 -29.22 11.43
C TRP A 192 -27.00 -28.45 12.54
N ARG A 193 -26.36 -27.33 12.21
CA ARG A 193 -25.40 -26.65 13.11
C ARG A 193 -25.95 -25.48 13.91
N LEU A 194 -27.20 -25.06 13.71
CA LEU A 194 -27.85 -24.09 14.58
C LEU A 194 -28.62 -24.79 15.70
N GLU A 195 -28.42 -24.41 16.96
CA GLU A 195 -29.26 -24.89 18.05
C GLU A 195 -30.74 -24.52 17.84
N SER A 196 -31.63 -25.50 18.01
CA SER A 196 -33.07 -25.29 18.11
C SER A 196 -33.60 -25.67 19.49
N LYS A 197 -34.38 -24.78 20.11
CA LYS A 197 -35.14 -25.07 21.34
C LYS A 197 -36.54 -25.57 21.01
N VAL A 198 -37.11 -25.18 19.86
CA VAL A 198 -38.43 -25.69 19.43
C VAL A 198 -38.37 -27.15 18.96
N TYR A 199 -37.28 -27.57 18.33
CA TYR A 199 -37.05 -28.96 17.92
C TYR A 199 -35.63 -29.45 18.26
N PRO A 200 -35.34 -29.75 19.55
CA PRO A 200 -34.01 -30.19 19.99
C PRO A 200 -33.47 -31.44 19.29
N GLN A 201 -34.33 -32.26 18.69
CA GLN A 201 -33.92 -33.42 17.88
C GLN A 201 -33.05 -33.06 16.67
N LEU A 202 -33.15 -31.83 16.14
CA LEU A 202 -32.27 -31.34 15.07
C LEU A 202 -30.79 -31.33 15.49
N ASN A 203 -30.53 -31.13 16.79
CA ASN A 203 -29.18 -31.17 17.36
C ASN A 203 -28.86 -32.49 18.07
N GLY A 204 -29.76 -33.48 18.02
CA GLY A 204 -29.51 -34.83 18.51
C GLY A 204 -28.53 -35.59 17.62
N ASN A 205 -27.68 -36.45 18.20
CA ASN A 205 -26.61 -37.15 17.48
C ASN A 205 -27.07 -37.92 16.23
N SER A 206 -28.32 -38.38 16.18
CA SER A 206 -28.92 -39.09 15.03
C SER A 206 -29.15 -38.22 13.79
N ALA A 207 -29.21 -36.88 13.94
CA ALA A 207 -29.34 -35.95 12.82
C ALA A 207 -28.03 -35.79 12.01
N PHE A 208 -26.89 -36.21 12.58
CA PHE A 208 -25.56 -35.99 12.01
C PHE A 208 -24.98 -37.27 11.40
N SER A 209 -24.25 -37.13 10.28
CA SER A 209 -23.28 -38.14 9.83
C SER A 209 -21.83 -37.69 10.04
N ARG A 210 -21.58 -36.39 10.23
CA ARG A 210 -20.27 -35.85 10.63
C ARG A 210 -20.41 -34.98 11.88
N HIS A 211 -19.42 -35.06 12.77
CA HIS A 211 -19.33 -34.21 13.96
C HIS A 211 -20.62 -34.26 14.82
N PRO A 212 -21.05 -35.45 15.29
CA PRO A 212 -22.28 -35.60 16.07
C PRO A 212 -22.23 -34.77 17.36
N GLY A 213 -23.30 -34.03 17.64
CA GLY A 213 -23.39 -33.15 18.80
C GLY A 213 -22.58 -31.85 18.69
N GLN A 214 -21.91 -31.57 17.57
CA GLN A 214 -21.21 -30.30 17.35
C GLN A 214 -22.11 -29.32 16.57
N TYR A 215 -22.60 -28.30 17.26
CA TYR A 215 -23.45 -27.23 16.74
C TYR A 215 -23.14 -25.93 17.51
N TYR A 216 -23.62 -24.79 17.01
CA TYR A 216 -23.51 -23.49 17.67
C TYR A 216 -24.79 -23.21 18.46
N THR A 217 -24.64 -22.83 19.73
CA THR A 217 -25.77 -22.42 20.56
C THR A 217 -26.41 -21.13 20.04
N ILE A 218 -27.67 -20.87 20.42
CA ILE A 218 -28.35 -19.60 20.10
C ILE A 218 -27.55 -18.40 20.60
N GLU A 219 -26.90 -18.51 21.76
CA GLU A 219 -26.06 -17.44 22.32
C GLU A 219 -24.72 -17.29 21.59
N GLN A 220 -24.09 -18.38 21.15
CA GLN A 220 -22.92 -18.31 20.26
C GLN A 220 -23.27 -17.66 18.92
N ALA A 221 -24.41 -18.01 18.33
CA ALA A 221 -24.88 -17.42 17.08
C ALA A 221 -25.11 -15.89 17.22
N LYS A 222 -25.78 -15.46 18.29
CA LYS A 222 -25.94 -14.03 18.64
C LYS A 222 -24.60 -13.33 18.87
N GLU A 223 -23.68 -13.97 19.61
CA GLU A 223 -22.33 -13.44 19.85
C GLU A 223 -21.57 -13.25 18.53
N LEU A 224 -21.60 -14.23 17.61
CA LEU A 224 -20.89 -14.15 16.34
C LEU A 224 -21.41 -13.00 15.46
N VAL A 225 -22.73 -12.85 15.34
CA VAL A 225 -23.32 -11.73 14.58
C VAL A 225 -22.91 -10.38 15.19
N ARG A 226 -22.94 -10.25 16.52
CA ARG A 226 -22.49 -9.04 17.21
C ARG A 226 -20.99 -8.78 17.01
N PHE A 227 -20.16 -9.80 17.14
CA PHE A 227 -18.71 -9.73 16.97
C PHE A 227 -18.30 -9.35 15.54
N ALA A 228 -19.04 -9.86 14.54
CA ALA A 228 -18.88 -9.52 13.13
C ALA A 228 -19.34 -8.08 12.84
N ARG A 229 -20.52 -7.70 13.34
CA ARG A 229 -21.07 -6.34 13.22
C ARG A 229 -20.11 -5.31 13.82
N GLN A 230 -19.49 -5.63 14.96
CA GLN A 230 -18.44 -4.85 15.61
C GLN A 230 -17.18 -4.60 14.76
N ARG A 231 -17.03 -5.34 13.66
CA ARG A 231 -15.89 -5.29 12.73
C ARG A 231 -16.31 -4.94 11.30
N GLY A 232 -17.49 -4.33 11.13
CA GLY A 232 -18.03 -3.95 9.83
C GLY A 232 -18.47 -5.12 8.93
N ILE A 233 -18.51 -6.35 9.46
CA ILE A 233 -18.92 -7.55 8.72
C ILE A 233 -20.38 -7.88 9.05
N THR A 234 -21.23 -7.92 8.03
CA THR A 234 -22.60 -8.41 8.14
C THR A 234 -22.60 -9.92 7.96
N VAL A 235 -23.26 -10.64 8.87
CA VAL A 235 -23.49 -12.09 8.72
C VAL A 235 -24.75 -12.33 7.91
N ILE A 236 -24.64 -13.17 6.88
CA ILE A 236 -25.76 -13.77 6.17
C ILE A 236 -25.84 -15.24 6.63
N PRO A 237 -26.70 -15.57 7.62
CA PRO A 237 -26.94 -16.94 8.02
C PRO A 237 -27.74 -17.65 6.93
N GLU A 238 -27.47 -18.94 6.72
CA GLU A 238 -28.22 -19.79 5.81
C GLU A 238 -28.79 -21.00 6.52
N ILE A 239 -30.10 -21.21 6.34
CA ILE A 239 -30.80 -22.47 6.58
C ILE A 239 -31.32 -22.91 5.21
N ASP A 240 -30.61 -23.83 4.56
CA ASP A 240 -30.97 -24.31 3.22
C ASP A 240 -32.23 -25.18 3.25
N MET A 241 -33.10 -24.96 2.26
CA MET A 241 -34.38 -25.64 2.09
C MET A 241 -34.92 -25.47 0.65
N PRO A 242 -35.73 -26.40 0.13
CA PRO A 242 -35.99 -27.74 0.67
C PRO A 242 -34.90 -28.74 0.28
N GLY A 243 -33.88 -28.33 -0.49
CA GLY A 243 -32.70 -29.15 -0.79
C GLY A 243 -31.84 -29.40 0.45
N HIS A 244 -30.83 -30.25 0.29
CA HIS A 244 -29.81 -30.53 1.30
C HIS A 244 -30.35 -30.92 2.69
N SER A 245 -31.54 -31.53 2.72
CA SER A 245 -32.41 -31.61 3.90
C SER A 245 -32.25 -32.88 4.75
N GLU A 246 -31.31 -33.77 4.43
CA GLU A 246 -31.22 -35.11 5.04
C GLU A 246 -31.02 -35.07 6.58
N ALA A 247 -30.36 -34.04 7.14
CA ALA A 247 -30.26 -33.90 8.61
C ALA A 247 -31.62 -33.59 9.27
N PHE A 248 -32.44 -32.72 8.65
CA PHE A 248 -33.83 -32.49 9.07
C PHE A 248 -34.63 -33.78 8.96
N ARG A 249 -34.54 -34.49 7.83
CA ARG A 249 -35.29 -35.74 7.60
C ARG A 249 -34.96 -36.82 8.63
N LYS A 250 -33.68 -36.95 9.02
CA LYS A 250 -33.23 -37.86 10.10
C LYS A 250 -33.75 -37.46 11.49
N ALA A 251 -33.82 -36.15 11.77
CA ALA A 251 -34.30 -35.64 13.05
C ALA A 251 -35.82 -35.75 13.20
N MET A 252 -36.57 -35.38 12.15
CA MET A 252 -38.02 -35.20 12.18
C MET A 252 -38.79 -36.45 11.72
N GLY A 253 -38.19 -37.29 10.88
CA GLY A 253 -38.80 -38.53 10.35
C GLY A 253 -39.48 -38.39 8.99
N HIS A 254 -39.64 -37.17 8.47
CA HIS A 254 -40.30 -36.84 7.21
C HIS A 254 -39.61 -35.68 6.48
N SER A 255 -39.98 -35.45 5.22
CA SER A 255 -39.49 -34.31 4.42
C SER A 255 -40.11 -32.97 4.86
N MET A 256 -39.34 -31.89 4.73
CA MET A 256 -39.83 -30.50 4.83
C MET A 256 -41.00 -30.23 3.86
N LEU A 257 -41.02 -30.90 2.70
CA LEU A 257 -42.06 -30.83 1.68
C LEU A 257 -43.29 -31.69 2.05
N THR A 258 -43.74 -31.60 3.29
CA THR A 258 -45.03 -32.12 3.78
C THR A 258 -45.80 -30.98 4.47
N PRO A 259 -47.14 -31.06 4.64
CA PRO A 259 -47.89 -30.05 5.39
C PRO A 259 -47.38 -29.87 6.82
N GLN A 260 -46.93 -30.96 7.46
CA GLN A 260 -46.28 -30.93 8.76
C GLN A 260 -44.89 -30.26 8.70
N GLY A 261 -44.02 -30.72 7.80
CA GLY A 261 -42.67 -30.19 7.63
C GLY A 261 -42.62 -28.70 7.29
N LEU A 262 -43.63 -28.19 6.57
CA LEU A 262 -43.79 -26.76 6.28
C LEU A 262 -44.07 -25.94 7.55
N GLU A 263 -44.98 -26.38 8.41
CA GLU A 263 -45.28 -25.66 9.67
C GLU A 263 -44.13 -25.79 10.69
N GLU A 264 -43.45 -26.94 10.73
CA GLU A 264 -42.22 -27.12 11.51
C GLU A 264 -41.11 -26.18 11.02
N MET A 265 -40.90 -26.07 9.70
CA MET A 265 -39.92 -25.12 9.13
C MET A 265 -40.30 -23.66 9.37
N LYS A 266 -41.59 -23.29 9.37
CA LYS A 266 -42.02 -21.95 9.79
C LYS A 266 -41.65 -21.69 11.26
N ALA A 267 -41.89 -22.64 12.16
CA ALA A 267 -41.50 -22.51 13.57
C ALA A 267 -39.98 -22.40 13.76
N ILE A 268 -39.19 -23.22 13.06
CA ILE A 268 -37.72 -23.16 13.03
C ILE A 268 -37.24 -21.80 12.52
N MET A 269 -37.81 -21.29 11.42
CA MET A 269 -37.39 -20.00 10.86
C MET A 269 -37.80 -18.81 11.73
N THR A 270 -38.89 -18.91 12.51
CA THR A 270 -39.18 -17.92 13.56
C THR A 270 -38.06 -17.87 14.60
N GLU A 271 -37.60 -19.02 15.09
CA GLU A 271 -36.50 -19.12 16.06
C GLU A 271 -35.16 -18.66 15.47
N ALA A 272 -34.85 -19.05 14.23
CA ALA A 272 -33.63 -18.63 13.53
C ALA A 272 -33.63 -17.11 13.27
N CYS A 273 -34.73 -16.53 12.77
CA CYS A 273 -34.85 -15.09 12.55
C CYS A 273 -34.70 -14.28 13.86
N ALA A 274 -35.24 -14.78 14.97
CA ALA A 274 -35.07 -14.18 16.29
C ALA A 274 -33.63 -14.30 16.82
N THR A 275 -32.99 -15.46 16.62
CA THR A 275 -31.58 -15.69 16.97
C THR A 275 -30.66 -14.74 16.22
N PHE A 276 -30.90 -14.56 14.92
CA PHE A 276 -30.16 -13.64 14.06
C PHE A 276 -30.76 -12.21 14.05
N GLY A 277 -31.30 -11.76 15.18
CA GLY A 277 -31.95 -10.45 15.32
C GLY A 277 -31.08 -9.24 14.91
N GLU A 278 -29.76 -9.31 15.09
CA GLU A 278 -28.80 -8.24 14.76
C GLU A 278 -28.36 -8.17 13.28
N THR A 279 -28.91 -9.01 12.39
CA THR A 279 -28.76 -8.91 10.92
C THR A 279 -30.12 -8.87 10.22
N GLU A 280 -30.23 -8.13 9.12
CA GLU A 280 -31.46 -8.04 8.33
C GLU A 280 -31.63 -9.20 7.34
N TRP A 281 -30.57 -9.98 7.08
CA TRP A 281 -30.55 -10.99 6.01
C TRP A 281 -30.77 -12.40 6.54
N MET A 282 -31.41 -13.23 5.71
CA MET A 282 -31.51 -14.68 5.87
C MET A 282 -31.40 -15.34 4.48
N HIS A 283 -30.49 -16.30 4.32
CA HIS A 283 -30.41 -17.13 3.12
C HIS A 283 -31.26 -18.39 3.32
N ILE A 284 -32.06 -18.76 2.32
CA ILE A 284 -32.90 -19.98 2.35
C ILE A 284 -32.45 -21.06 1.35
N GLY A 285 -31.32 -20.82 0.67
CA GLY A 285 -30.71 -21.76 -0.26
C GLY A 285 -31.54 -22.02 -1.51
N THR A 286 -32.20 -23.17 -1.58
CA THR A 286 -33.05 -23.69 -2.68
C THR A 286 -32.32 -24.32 -3.86
N ASP A 287 -31.02 -24.58 -3.76
CA ASP A 287 -30.27 -25.32 -4.76
C ASP A 287 -30.47 -26.85 -4.65
N GLU A 288 -30.02 -27.54 -5.70
CA GLU A 288 -29.98 -28.99 -5.90
C GLU A 288 -31.10 -29.87 -5.29
N VAL A 289 -32.35 -29.41 -5.24
CA VAL A 289 -33.51 -30.19 -4.77
C VAL A 289 -33.61 -31.52 -5.55
N ARG A 290 -33.45 -32.64 -4.85
CA ARG A 290 -33.38 -34.00 -5.42
C ARG A 290 -34.55 -34.86 -4.98
N THR A 291 -34.70 -36.03 -5.59
CA THR A 291 -35.76 -37.00 -5.25
C THR A 291 -35.90 -37.33 -3.74
N PRO A 292 -34.81 -37.45 -2.94
CA PRO A 292 -34.93 -37.68 -1.50
C PRO A 292 -35.54 -36.52 -0.69
N ASP A 293 -35.44 -35.29 -1.20
CA ASP A 293 -36.02 -34.09 -0.57
C ASP A 293 -37.53 -33.99 -0.82
N LEU A 294 -38.05 -34.63 -1.88
CA LEU A 294 -39.45 -34.54 -2.27
C LEU A 294 -40.40 -35.12 -1.22
N GLY A 295 -41.60 -34.53 -1.13
CA GLY A 295 -42.66 -34.97 -0.24
C GLY A 295 -44.04 -34.85 -0.89
N THR A 296 -45.07 -34.63 -0.08
CA THR A 296 -46.47 -34.58 -0.53
C THR A 296 -46.93 -33.19 -0.97
N ILE A 297 -46.14 -32.14 -0.75
CA ILE A 297 -46.36 -30.81 -1.35
C ILE A 297 -45.24 -30.45 -2.32
N ASP A 298 -45.58 -29.70 -3.36
CA ASP A 298 -44.60 -29.23 -4.33
C ASP A 298 -43.82 -28.03 -3.77
N TRP A 299 -42.53 -27.94 -4.10
CA TRP A 299 -41.67 -26.84 -3.65
C TRP A 299 -42.10 -25.45 -4.18
N THR A 300 -42.85 -25.38 -5.28
CA THR A 300 -43.53 -24.16 -5.77
C THR A 300 -44.62 -23.65 -4.83
N VAL A 301 -45.10 -24.47 -3.88
CA VAL A 301 -45.99 -24.06 -2.80
C VAL A 301 -45.20 -23.75 -1.51
N PHE A 302 -44.12 -24.48 -1.26
CA PHE A 302 -43.28 -24.34 -0.07
C PHE A 302 -42.43 -23.06 -0.09
N VAL A 303 -41.64 -22.83 -1.15
CA VAL A 303 -40.65 -21.74 -1.18
C VAL A 303 -41.31 -20.36 -1.05
N PRO A 304 -42.39 -20.01 -1.78
CA PRO A 304 -43.06 -18.72 -1.61
C PRO A 304 -43.63 -18.52 -0.19
N GLN A 305 -44.11 -19.58 0.47
CA GLN A 305 -44.56 -19.50 1.86
C GLN A 305 -43.41 -19.27 2.83
N MET A 306 -42.26 -19.92 2.62
CA MET A 306 -41.09 -19.70 3.47
C MET A 306 -40.51 -18.29 3.30
N VAL A 307 -40.44 -17.77 2.07
CA VAL A 307 -40.08 -16.37 1.82
C VAL A 307 -41.03 -15.42 2.53
N ALA A 308 -42.35 -15.59 2.36
CA ALA A 308 -43.35 -14.75 2.99
C ALA A 308 -43.27 -14.80 4.53
N HIS A 309 -43.03 -15.98 5.11
CA HIS A 309 -42.86 -16.17 6.54
C HIS A 309 -41.60 -15.48 7.09
N VAL A 310 -40.46 -15.64 6.41
CA VAL A 310 -39.19 -15.00 6.79
C VAL A 310 -39.29 -13.47 6.67
N ARG A 311 -39.94 -12.95 5.61
CA ARG A 311 -40.25 -11.52 5.47
C ARG A 311 -41.18 -11.01 6.57
N ALA A 312 -42.15 -11.81 7.02
CA ALA A 312 -43.00 -11.46 8.16
C ALA A 312 -42.24 -11.37 9.51
N GLN A 313 -41.06 -12.00 9.62
CA GLN A 313 -40.14 -11.81 10.76
C GLN A 313 -39.23 -10.57 10.59
N GLY A 314 -39.48 -9.71 9.62
CA GLY A 314 -38.70 -8.49 9.36
C GLY A 314 -37.34 -8.73 8.69
N LYS A 315 -37.14 -9.88 8.04
CA LYS A 315 -35.90 -10.19 7.30
C LYS A 315 -36.05 -9.99 5.80
N LYS A 316 -34.92 -9.71 5.13
CA LYS A 316 -34.74 -9.81 3.69
C LYS A 316 -34.21 -11.19 3.33
N VAL A 317 -34.70 -11.76 2.25
CA VAL A 317 -34.43 -13.15 1.87
C VAL A 317 -33.45 -13.23 0.70
N VAL A 318 -32.42 -14.07 0.86
CA VAL A 318 -31.42 -14.39 -0.16
C VAL A 318 -31.58 -15.86 -0.58
N SER A 319 -31.31 -16.16 -1.85
CA SER A 319 -31.44 -17.52 -2.38
C SER A 319 -30.41 -17.79 -3.49
N TRP A 320 -30.01 -19.06 -3.64
CA TRP A 320 -29.07 -19.49 -4.68
C TRP A 320 -29.66 -19.31 -6.09
N ASN A 321 -28.78 -19.08 -7.05
CA ASN A 321 -29.10 -19.04 -8.47
C ASN A 321 -28.05 -19.83 -9.29
N PRO A 322 -28.43 -20.90 -10.01
CA PRO A 322 -29.75 -21.51 -10.08
C PRO A 322 -30.25 -22.03 -8.73
N GLY A 323 -31.56 -22.13 -8.61
CA GLY A 323 -32.32 -22.51 -7.43
C GLY A 323 -33.80 -22.36 -7.79
N PHE A 324 -34.64 -21.97 -6.83
CA PHE A 324 -36.02 -21.59 -7.13
C PHE A 324 -36.10 -20.43 -8.13
N HIS A 325 -37.16 -20.40 -8.95
CA HIS A 325 -37.36 -19.38 -9.98
C HIS A 325 -38.24 -18.26 -9.45
N TYR A 326 -37.63 -17.10 -9.18
CA TYR A 326 -38.29 -15.92 -8.60
C TYR A 326 -38.62 -14.85 -9.64
N GLY A 327 -39.79 -14.24 -9.52
CA GLY A 327 -40.06 -12.91 -10.08
C GLY A 327 -39.38 -11.80 -9.28
N SER A 328 -39.38 -10.58 -9.82
CA SER A 328 -38.59 -9.46 -9.27
C SER A 328 -39.06 -8.91 -7.93
N ALA A 329 -40.29 -9.23 -7.50
CA ALA A 329 -40.81 -8.90 -6.17
C ALA A 329 -40.71 -10.08 -5.18
N ASP A 330 -40.43 -11.28 -5.68
CA ASP A 330 -40.58 -12.53 -4.91
C ASP A 330 -39.35 -12.84 -4.04
N ILE A 331 -38.24 -12.12 -4.21
CA ILE A 331 -36.99 -12.32 -3.47
C ILE A 331 -36.25 -10.98 -3.31
N ASP A 332 -35.42 -10.83 -2.27
CA ASP A 332 -34.72 -9.57 -1.99
C ASP A 332 -33.30 -9.53 -2.58
N MET A 333 -32.66 -10.69 -2.74
CA MET A 333 -31.34 -10.85 -3.38
C MET A 333 -31.13 -12.30 -3.86
N THR A 334 -30.30 -12.49 -4.88
CA THR A 334 -29.88 -13.82 -5.37
C THR A 334 -28.37 -13.99 -5.32
N GLN A 335 -27.88 -15.22 -5.17
CA GLN A 335 -26.45 -15.54 -5.21
C GLN A 335 -26.15 -16.52 -6.35
N MET A 336 -25.53 -16.01 -7.41
CA MET A 336 -25.17 -16.79 -8.59
C MET A 336 -23.97 -17.70 -8.30
N TRP A 337 -24.10 -19.01 -8.45
CA TRP A 337 -23.05 -19.96 -8.05
C TRP A 337 -22.59 -20.91 -9.17
N SER A 338 -23.50 -21.33 -10.04
CA SER A 338 -23.17 -22.17 -11.21
C SER A 338 -22.80 -21.32 -12.44
N SER A 339 -22.10 -21.90 -13.41
CA SER A 339 -21.86 -21.27 -14.72
C SER A 339 -23.16 -20.96 -15.48
N SER A 340 -24.27 -21.63 -15.16
CA SER A 340 -25.62 -21.32 -15.65
C SER A 340 -26.36 -20.25 -14.83
N GLY A 341 -25.76 -19.74 -13.75
CA GLY A 341 -26.32 -18.67 -12.94
C GLY A 341 -26.39 -17.35 -13.69
N ALA A 342 -27.57 -16.72 -13.66
CA ALA A 342 -27.92 -15.52 -14.40
C ALA A 342 -28.72 -14.55 -13.52
N VAL A 343 -28.55 -13.26 -13.77
CA VAL A 343 -29.21 -12.20 -13.00
C VAL A 343 -30.74 -12.19 -13.21
N THR A 344 -31.50 -12.14 -12.11
CA THR A 344 -32.93 -11.82 -12.16
C THR A 344 -33.09 -10.29 -12.28
N PRO A 345 -33.72 -9.76 -13.35
CA PRO A 345 -33.81 -8.31 -13.57
C PRO A 345 -34.49 -7.56 -12.42
N GLY A 346 -33.82 -6.53 -11.90
CA GLY A 346 -34.28 -5.71 -10.78
C GLY A 346 -33.89 -6.23 -9.39
N VAL A 347 -33.57 -7.52 -9.27
CA VAL A 347 -33.16 -8.17 -8.02
C VAL A 347 -31.63 -8.12 -7.88
N PRO A 348 -31.06 -7.57 -6.80
CA PRO A 348 -29.63 -7.66 -6.51
C PRO A 348 -29.06 -9.07 -6.67
N ALA A 349 -27.90 -9.19 -7.32
CA ALA A 349 -27.18 -10.44 -7.52
C ALA A 349 -25.76 -10.38 -6.92
N ILE A 350 -25.41 -11.41 -6.15
CA ILE A 350 -24.06 -11.73 -5.70
C ILE A 350 -23.45 -12.70 -6.72
N ASP A 351 -22.16 -12.54 -7.02
CA ASP A 351 -21.40 -13.46 -7.86
C ASP A 351 -20.52 -14.39 -7.02
N SER A 352 -20.74 -15.69 -7.16
CA SER A 352 -19.89 -16.77 -6.63
C SER A 352 -19.49 -17.77 -7.74
N ARG A 353 -19.90 -17.52 -8.99
CA ARG A 353 -19.62 -18.40 -10.12
C ARG A 353 -18.12 -18.43 -10.39
N TYR A 354 -17.55 -19.62 -10.55
CA TYR A 354 -16.10 -19.84 -10.65
C TYR A 354 -15.29 -19.47 -9.39
N HIS A 355 -15.91 -19.03 -8.29
CA HIS A 355 -15.23 -18.60 -7.05
C HIS A 355 -15.22 -19.71 -5.96
N TYR A 356 -15.08 -20.96 -6.39
CA TYR A 356 -15.14 -22.17 -5.54
C TYR A 356 -13.72 -22.63 -5.16
N ILE A 357 -13.23 -22.18 -4.00
CA ILE A 357 -11.81 -22.32 -3.63
C ILE A 357 -11.41 -23.74 -3.22
N ASN A 358 -12.40 -24.57 -2.92
CA ASN A 358 -12.25 -26.02 -2.76
C ASN A 358 -11.82 -26.73 -4.06
N HIS A 359 -11.94 -26.09 -5.23
CA HIS A 359 -11.37 -26.56 -6.49
C HIS A 359 -10.08 -25.87 -6.92
N PHE A 360 -9.66 -24.78 -6.27
CA PHE A 360 -8.49 -24.01 -6.70
C PHE A 360 -7.15 -24.72 -6.42
N ASP A 361 -6.16 -24.47 -7.26
CA ASP A 361 -4.76 -24.65 -6.89
C ASP A 361 -4.24 -23.45 -6.05
N MET A 362 -3.01 -23.54 -5.58
CA MET A 362 -2.41 -22.50 -4.73
C MET A 362 -1.98 -21.24 -5.50
N TYR A 363 -1.74 -21.31 -6.81
CA TYR A 363 -0.97 -20.29 -7.54
C TYR A 363 -1.61 -19.78 -8.84
N ALA A 364 -2.21 -20.63 -9.67
CA ALA A 364 -2.75 -20.17 -10.95
C ALA A 364 -4.14 -19.55 -10.80
N ASP A 365 -5.02 -20.15 -9.98
CA ASP A 365 -6.40 -19.67 -9.82
C ASP A 365 -6.50 -18.27 -9.15
N ILE A 366 -5.53 -17.89 -8.29
CA ILE A 366 -5.47 -16.54 -7.70
C ILE A 366 -5.13 -15.45 -8.73
N VAL A 367 -4.43 -15.79 -9.82
CA VAL A 367 -4.13 -14.85 -10.93
C VAL A 367 -5.41 -14.46 -11.65
N ALA A 368 -6.25 -15.46 -11.95
CA ALA A 368 -7.57 -15.25 -12.54
C ALA A 368 -8.47 -14.44 -11.59
N LEU A 369 -8.52 -14.80 -10.30
CA LEU A 369 -9.31 -14.08 -9.31
C LEU A 369 -8.90 -12.61 -9.19
N TYR A 370 -7.59 -12.33 -9.08
CA TYR A 370 -7.09 -10.97 -9.03
C TYR A 370 -7.45 -10.19 -10.31
N ASN A 371 -7.29 -10.78 -11.50
CA ASN A 371 -7.51 -10.07 -12.75
C ASN A 371 -8.98 -10.03 -13.23
N SER A 372 -9.89 -10.82 -12.64
CA SER A 372 -11.28 -10.91 -13.07
C SER A 372 -12.08 -9.64 -12.75
N THR A 373 -13.01 -9.28 -13.63
CA THR A 373 -14.19 -8.47 -13.28
C THR A 373 -15.11 -9.28 -12.35
N ILE A 374 -16.03 -8.62 -11.64
CA ILE A 374 -17.03 -9.28 -10.80
C ILE A 374 -18.38 -9.25 -11.52
N ALA A 375 -19.04 -10.41 -11.67
CA ALA A 375 -20.23 -10.59 -12.51
C ALA A 375 -20.08 -10.14 -13.97
N GLY A 376 -18.85 -10.08 -14.49
CA GLY A 376 -18.54 -9.49 -15.79
C GLY A 376 -18.53 -7.95 -15.81
N GLN A 377 -18.68 -7.28 -14.67
CA GLN A 377 -18.76 -5.82 -14.55
C GLN A 377 -17.48 -5.19 -13.98
N PRO A 378 -17.08 -3.99 -14.43
CA PRO A 378 -15.95 -3.26 -13.85
C PRO A 378 -16.29 -2.60 -12.50
N LYS A 379 -17.57 -2.46 -12.14
CA LYS A 379 -18.01 -1.92 -10.85
C LYS A 379 -19.42 -2.41 -10.52
N GLY A 380 -19.80 -2.29 -9.25
CA GLY A 380 -21.11 -2.68 -8.76
C GLY A 380 -22.23 -1.79 -9.27
N SER A 381 -23.46 -2.21 -9.00
CA SER A 381 -24.68 -1.44 -9.22
C SER A 381 -25.78 -1.95 -8.29
N HIS A 382 -27.01 -1.43 -8.43
CA HIS A 382 -28.16 -2.04 -7.75
C HIS A 382 -28.33 -3.53 -8.12
N GLN A 383 -28.12 -3.87 -9.40
CA GLN A 383 -28.25 -5.21 -9.97
C GLN A 383 -27.05 -6.11 -9.61
N TYR A 384 -25.83 -5.57 -9.62
CA TYR A 384 -24.60 -6.31 -9.37
C TYR A 384 -24.04 -5.91 -8.00
N ALA A 385 -24.42 -6.65 -6.96
CA ALA A 385 -24.14 -6.28 -5.58
C ALA A 385 -22.66 -6.48 -5.20
N GLY A 386 -22.03 -7.53 -5.72
CA GLY A 386 -20.63 -7.87 -5.42
C GLY A 386 -20.34 -9.36 -5.49
N VAL A 387 -19.37 -9.80 -4.69
CA VAL A 387 -18.76 -11.14 -4.77
C VAL A 387 -18.76 -11.84 -3.41
N ILE A 388 -19.04 -13.14 -3.42
CA ILE A 388 -18.77 -14.05 -2.29
C ILE A 388 -17.95 -15.23 -2.78
N VAL A 389 -16.82 -15.47 -2.13
CA VAL A 389 -15.93 -16.61 -2.39
C VAL A 389 -16.33 -17.79 -1.51
N ALA A 390 -16.58 -18.97 -2.10
CA ALA A 390 -17.20 -20.09 -1.41
C ALA A 390 -16.19 -21.19 -1.03
N ALA A 391 -16.15 -21.53 0.27
CA ALA A 391 -15.37 -22.62 0.82
C ALA A 391 -16.30 -23.75 1.32
N TRP A 392 -16.68 -24.64 0.39
CA TRP A 392 -17.41 -25.87 0.70
C TRP A 392 -16.49 -26.96 1.23
N ASN A 393 -16.98 -27.73 2.21
CA ASN A 393 -16.23 -28.76 2.93
C ASN A 393 -16.75 -30.16 2.60
N ASP A 394 -17.10 -30.41 1.32
CA ASP A 394 -17.72 -31.66 0.88
C ASP A 394 -16.87 -32.87 1.22
N ARG A 395 -15.55 -32.83 1.00
CA ARG A 395 -14.63 -33.84 1.49
C ARG A 395 -14.13 -33.47 2.89
N ILE A 396 -14.21 -34.43 3.80
CA ILE A 396 -13.74 -34.22 5.18
C ILE A 396 -12.22 -33.96 5.21
N LEU A 397 -11.82 -33.00 6.04
CA LEU A 397 -10.43 -32.60 6.29
C LEU A 397 -10.06 -32.83 7.76
N PRO A 398 -8.78 -33.03 8.10
CA PRO A 398 -8.38 -33.45 9.44
C PRO A 398 -8.52 -32.37 10.52
N SER A 399 -8.60 -31.08 10.14
CA SER A 399 -8.72 -29.95 11.07
C SER A 399 -9.15 -28.66 10.39
N ASP A 400 -9.60 -27.68 11.19
CA ASP A 400 -9.79 -26.28 10.78
C ASP A 400 -8.56 -25.71 10.04
N GLU A 401 -7.34 -25.95 10.54
CA GLU A 401 -6.11 -25.49 9.89
C GLU A 401 -5.95 -26.08 8.50
N ALA A 402 -6.29 -27.36 8.30
CA ALA A 402 -6.25 -28.00 6.99
C ALA A 402 -7.31 -27.42 6.04
N ILE A 403 -8.51 -27.08 6.53
CA ILE A 403 -9.55 -26.38 5.75
C ILE A 403 -9.03 -25.03 5.25
N VAL A 404 -8.33 -24.27 6.10
CA VAL A 404 -7.76 -22.97 5.74
C VAL A 404 -6.57 -23.11 4.78
N ARG A 405 -5.60 -23.98 5.11
CA ARG A 405 -4.35 -24.15 4.34
C ARG A 405 -4.62 -24.74 2.95
N GLN A 406 -5.33 -25.86 2.86
CA GLN A 406 -5.50 -26.56 1.59
C GLN A 406 -6.37 -25.79 0.59
N ASN A 407 -7.22 -24.87 1.05
CA ASN A 407 -8.07 -24.04 0.20
C ASN A 407 -7.46 -22.66 -0.12
N ASN A 408 -6.19 -22.41 0.24
CA ASN A 408 -5.51 -21.13 0.03
C ASN A 408 -6.31 -19.92 0.54
N PHE A 409 -6.98 -20.08 1.68
CA PHE A 409 -8.11 -19.23 2.09
C PHE A 409 -7.76 -17.73 2.15
N TYR A 410 -6.69 -17.37 2.88
CA TYR A 410 -6.32 -15.96 3.04
C TYR A 410 -5.82 -15.28 1.75
N PRO A 411 -4.83 -15.82 1.00
CA PRO A 411 -4.41 -15.19 -0.26
C PRO A 411 -5.55 -14.96 -1.25
N THR A 412 -6.43 -15.94 -1.39
CA THR A 412 -7.60 -15.88 -2.28
C THR A 412 -8.57 -14.76 -1.85
N LEU A 413 -8.83 -14.61 -0.55
CA LEU A 413 -9.68 -13.54 -0.04
C LEU A 413 -9.03 -12.15 -0.11
N LEU A 414 -7.70 -12.04 0.01
CA LEU A 414 -7.00 -10.78 -0.20
C LEU A 414 -7.04 -10.34 -1.68
N ALA A 415 -6.93 -11.29 -2.63
CA ALA A 415 -7.11 -11.01 -4.06
C ALA A 415 -8.53 -10.53 -4.37
N MET A 416 -9.55 -11.22 -3.83
CA MET A 416 -10.94 -10.79 -3.93
C MET A 416 -11.17 -9.41 -3.31
N ALA A 417 -10.65 -9.15 -2.11
CA ALA A 417 -10.84 -7.88 -1.41
C ALA A 417 -10.27 -6.70 -2.19
N GLU A 418 -9.04 -6.82 -2.71
CA GLU A 418 -8.41 -5.82 -3.59
C GLU A 418 -9.27 -5.57 -4.84
N ARG A 419 -9.71 -6.63 -5.54
CA ARG A 419 -10.50 -6.48 -6.77
C ARG A 419 -11.91 -5.91 -6.52
N ALA A 420 -12.58 -6.35 -5.46
CA ALA A 420 -13.94 -5.91 -5.13
C ALA A 420 -13.98 -4.49 -4.51
N TRP A 421 -12.86 -4.06 -3.92
CA TRP A 421 -12.70 -2.68 -3.45
C TRP A 421 -12.33 -1.73 -4.58
N LEU A 422 -11.33 -2.06 -5.42
CA LEU A 422 -10.91 -1.20 -6.53
C LEU A 422 -11.90 -1.19 -7.70
N GLY A 423 -12.50 -2.34 -8.02
CA GLY A 423 -13.19 -2.57 -9.27
C GLY A 423 -12.23 -2.82 -10.44
N GLY A 424 -12.67 -2.56 -11.66
CA GLY A 424 -11.97 -2.90 -12.89
C GLY A 424 -11.86 -4.42 -13.12
N GLY A 425 -10.74 -4.82 -13.73
CA GLY A 425 -10.47 -6.19 -14.19
C GLY A 425 -10.09 -6.20 -15.67
N LYS A 426 -9.46 -7.28 -16.14
CA LYS A 426 -9.02 -7.45 -17.55
C LYS A 426 -10.03 -8.19 -18.43
N GLY A 427 -11.12 -8.65 -17.82
CA GLY A 427 -12.16 -9.51 -18.39
C GLY A 427 -12.74 -10.38 -17.28
N TYR A 428 -13.73 -11.23 -17.58
CA TYR A 428 -14.28 -12.14 -16.58
C TYR A 428 -13.43 -13.42 -16.47
N PHE A 429 -13.52 -14.15 -15.37
CA PHE A 429 -12.69 -15.33 -15.04
C PHE A 429 -12.60 -16.34 -16.21
N ASN A 430 -13.74 -16.62 -16.87
CA ASN A 430 -13.84 -17.51 -18.03
C ASN A 430 -13.30 -16.95 -19.36
N THR A 431 -12.97 -15.66 -19.44
CA THR A 431 -12.37 -15.04 -20.63
C THR A 431 -10.87 -14.80 -20.49
N ILE A 432 -10.39 -14.51 -19.28
CA ILE A 432 -8.96 -14.24 -19.02
C ILE A 432 -8.15 -15.51 -18.71
N GLY A 433 -8.78 -16.48 -18.05
CA GLY A 433 -8.09 -17.70 -17.61
C GLY A 433 -7.05 -17.47 -16.51
N VAL A 434 -6.25 -18.51 -16.28
CA VAL A 434 -5.35 -18.66 -15.11
C VAL A 434 -3.86 -18.46 -15.43
N ASN A 435 -3.52 -17.99 -16.63
CA ASN A 435 -2.12 -17.81 -17.05
C ASN A 435 -1.57 -16.48 -16.49
N LEU A 436 -0.40 -16.53 -15.82
CA LEU A 436 0.28 -15.33 -15.35
C LEU A 436 1.10 -14.66 -16.48
N ASP A 437 0.75 -13.41 -16.77
CA ASP A 437 1.55 -12.52 -17.61
C ASP A 437 2.73 -11.96 -16.79
N PRO A 438 4.00 -12.24 -17.17
CA PRO A 438 5.18 -11.73 -16.47
C PRO A 438 5.31 -10.19 -16.49
N LEU A 439 4.54 -9.49 -17.32
CA LEU A 439 4.54 -8.03 -17.41
C LEU A 439 3.40 -7.38 -16.61
N ASP A 440 2.60 -8.17 -15.89
CA ASP A 440 1.45 -7.68 -15.11
C ASP A 440 1.87 -6.92 -13.84
N GLN A 441 2.26 -5.66 -14.00
CA GLN A 441 2.63 -4.76 -12.91
C GLN A 441 1.58 -4.67 -11.80
N GLY A 442 0.30 -4.83 -12.12
CA GLY A 442 -0.78 -4.86 -11.13
C GLY A 442 -0.71 -6.11 -10.24
N PHE A 443 -0.50 -7.28 -10.83
CA PHE A 443 -0.35 -8.52 -10.07
C PHE A 443 0.99 -8.58 -9.32
N ILE A 444 2.08 -8.05 -9.89
CA ILE A 444 3.39 -7.95 -9.22
C ILE A 444 3.30 -7.09 -7.96
N ASP A 445 2.66 -5.91 -8.03
CA ASP A 445 2.40 -5.06 -6.87
C ASP A 445 1.50 -5.75 -5.83
N PHE A 446 0.43 -6.41 -6.27
CA PHE A 446 -0.45 -7.17 -5.38
C PHE A 446 0.27 -8.31 -4.67
N GLU A 447 1.09 -9.10 -5.38
CA GLU A 447 1.88 -10.19 -4.79
C GLU A 447 2.85 -9.68 -3.72
N ARG A 448 3.56 -8.56 -3.99
CA ARG A 448 4.43 -7.91 -3.02
C ARG A 448 3.67 -7.50 -1.75
N ARG A 449 2.47 -6.92 -1.88
CA ARG A 449 1.62 -6.51 -0.74
C ARG A 449 1.03 -7.71 0.01
N LEU A 450 0.61 -8.75 -0.70
CA LEU A 450 0.18 -10.03 -0.14
C LEU A 450 1.28 -10.66 0.72
N LEU A 451 2.52 -10.72 0.21
CA LEU A 451 3.66 -11.28 0.93
C LEU A 451 4.08 -10.42 2.14
N HIS A 452 3.98 -9.09 2.04
CA HIS A 452 4.13 -8.20 3.19
C HIS A 452 3.09 -8.50 4.28
N HIS A 453 1.81 -8.60 3.94
CA HIS A 453 0.77 -8.93 4.92
C HIS A 453 0.87 -10.35 5.46
N LYS A 454 1.31 -11.32 4.66
CA LYS A 454 1.70 -12.67 5.10
C LYS A 454 2.76 -12.59 6.20
N LYS A 455 3.78 -11.75 6.02
CA LYS A 455 4.90 -11.60 6.97
C LYS A 455 4.52 -10.86 8.25
N ASN A 456 3.59 -9.89 8.17
CA ASN A 456 3.35 -8.95 9.28
C ASN A 456 2.06 -9.19 10.09
N HIS A 457 0.91 -9.57 9.48
CA HIS A 457 -0.36 -9.79 10.23
C HIS A 457 -0.89 -11.23 10.13
N LEU A 458 -0.56 -11.92 9.04
CA LEU A 458 -1.00 -13.28 8.78
C LEU A 458 0.13 -14.30 9.03
N ASN A 459 1.20 -13.91 9.74
CA ASN A 459 2.37 -14.75 10.04
C ASN A 459 2.07 -15.93 10.98
N THR A 460 0.93 -15.88 11.66
CA THR A 460 0.34 -16.94 12.48
C THR A 460 -0.66 -17.81 11.73
N GLU A 461 -0.98 -17.46 10.47
CA GLU A 461 -1.91 -18.22 9.64
C GLU A 461 -1.20 -19.21 8.72
N PRO A 462 -1.85 -20.32 8.35
CA PRO A 462 -1.23 -21.39 7.59
C PRO A 462 -1.19 -21.06 6.08
N ILE A 463 -0.34 -20.11 5.70
CA ILE A 463 -0.20 -19.62 4.31
C ILE A 463 1.08 -20.15 3.68
N ASP A 464 0.96 -21.09 2.74
CA ASP A 464 2.11 -21.68 2.05
C ASP A 464 2.51 -20.92 0.77
N TYR A 465 1.70 -19.95 0.32
CA TYR A 465 1.97 -19.12 -0.88
C TYR A 465 3.28 -18.34 -0.78
N VAL A 466 4.16 -18.47 -1.78
CA VAL A 466 5.39 -17.66 -1.96
C VAL A 466 5.36 -16.88 -3.28
N LYS A 467 6.35 -16.00 -3.52
CA LYS A 467 6.47 -15.24 -4.78
C LYS A 467 6.48 -16.19 -5.98
N GLN A 468 5.64 -15.92 -6.98
CA GLN A 468 5.60 -16.70 -8.22
C GLN A 468 5.93 -15.88 -9.47
N THR A 469 5.88 -14.55 -9.39
CA THR A 469 6.16 -13.64 -10.52
C THR A 469 7.60 -13.69 -11.02
N ASN A 470 8.53 -14.31 -10.29
CA ASN A 470 9.92 -14.61 -10.68
C ASN A 470 10.11 -16.01 -11.30
N VAL A 471 9.16 -16.92 -11.18
CA VAL A 471 9.29 -18.30 -11.68
C VAL A 471 9.07 -18.33 -13.19
N ARG A 472 9.97 -18.97 -13.95
CA ARG A 472 9.98 -19.05 -15.42
C ARG A 472 10.14 -20.48 -15.91
N TRP A 473 9.40 -20.85 -16.95
CA TRP A 473 9.39 -22.16 -17.57
C TRP A 473 9.41 -22.08 -19.10
N ARG A 474 9.87 -23.14 -19.75
CA ARG A 474 9.43 -23.50 -21.11
C ARG A 474 8.62 -24.79 -21.05
N ILE A 475 7.54 -24.83 -21.80
CA ILE A 475 6.62 -25.95 -21.88
C ILE A 475 6.47 -26.33 -23.36
N THR A 476 6.58 -27.62 -23.66
CA THR A 476 6.50 -28.13 -25.03
C THR A 476 5.09 -28.03 -25.61
N ASP A 477 4.95 -28.13 -26.93
CA ASP A 477 3.74 -28.70 -27.51
C ASP A 477 3.59 -30.16 -27.05
N ALA A 478 2.36 -30.64 -26.94
CA ALA A 478 2.12 -31.97 -26.39
C ALA A 478 2.38 -33.06 -27.46
N PHE A 479 3.19 -34.05 -27.10
CA PHE A 479 3.51 -35.21 -27.94
C PHE A 479 2.40 -36.29 -27.83
N PRO A 480 2.04 -36.99 -28.92
CA PRO A 480 1.01 -38.03 -28.88
C PRO A 480 1.57 -39.30 -28.22
N ASN A 481 1.09 -39.62 -27.02
CA ASN A 481 1.48 -40.82 -26.28
C ASN A 481 0.61 -42.05 -26.59
N ASN A 482 -0.46 -41.87 -27.39
CA ASN A 482 -1.34 -42.92 -27.89
C ASN A 482 -1.94 -43.82 -26.79
N GLY A 483 -2.15 -43.27 -25.58
CA GLY A 483 -2.68 -43.99 -24.43
C GLY A 483 -1.62 -44.68 -23.57
N ASN A 484 -0.34 -44.63 -23.96
CA ASN A 484 0.78 -45.12 -23.16
C ASN A 484 1.53 -43.94 -22.50
N PRO A 485 1.21 -43.58 -21.24
CA PRO A 485 1.90 -42.50 -20.53
C PRO A 485 3.39 -42.73 -20.27
N ALA A 486 3.87 -43.99 -20.36
CA ALA A 486 5.28 -44.31 -20.21
C ALA A 486 6.12 -44.02 -21.48
N THR A 487 5.49 -43.67 -22.60
CA THR A 487 6.18 -43.37 -23.87
C THR A 487 7.26 -42.30 -23.66
N VAL A 488 8.47 -42.57 -24.18
CA VAL A 488 9.61 -41.67 -24.06
C VAL A 488 9.67 -40.72 -25.26
N PHE A 489 9.96 -39.45 -25.01
CA PHE A 489 10.04 -38.40 -26.04
C PHE A 489 11.37 -37.63 -25.97
N PRO A 490 11.80 -36.94 -27.04
CA PRO A 490 13.10 -36.25 -27.11
C PRO A 490 13.48 -35.35 -25.91
N PRO A 491 12.56 -34.62 -25.24
CA PRO A 491 12.90 -33.79 -24.07
C PRO A 491 13.47 -34.56 -22.87
N GLU A 492 13.28 -35.88 -22.78
CA GLU A 492 13.89 -36.73 -21.74
C GLU A 492 15.39 -37.00 -21.99
N SER A 493 15.92 -36.68 -23.17
CA SER A 493 17.33 -36.87 -23.52
C SER A 493 18.11 -35.55 -23.55
N GLU A 494 17.55 -34.51 -24.18
CA GLU A 494 18.18 -33.19 -24.28
C GLU A 494 17.10 -32.10 -24.26
N LEU A 495 17.41 -30.95 -23.66
CA LEU A 495 16.50 -29.80 -23.65
C LEU A 495 16.78 -28.88 -24.84
N GLN A 496 15.80 -28.74 -25.72
CA GLN A 496 15.84 -27.91 -26.93
C GLN A 496 14.60 -27.01 -27.03
N ASN A 497 14.73 -25.91 -27.77
CA ASN A 497 13.66 -24.92 -27.93
C ASN A 497 12.56 -25.35 -28.93
N ALA A 498 12.81 -26.37 -29.73
CA ALA A 498 11.83 -27.13 -30.51
C ALA A 498 12.38 -28.55 -30.77
N TYR A 499 11.50 -29.51 -31.03
CA TYR A 499 11.86 -30.92 -31.21
C TYR A 499 11.25 -31.50 -32.48
N SER A 500 11.96 -32.41 -33.14
CA SER A 500 11.42 -33.20 -34.26
C SER A 500 11.06 -34.61 -33.78
N PHE A 501 9.81 -35.03 -33.97
CA PHE A 501 9.35 -36.38 -33.62
C PHE A 501 8.33 -36.88 -34.66
N ASN A 502 8.54 -38.09 -35.19
CA ASN A 502 7.71 -38.70 -36.24
C ASN A 502 7.40 -37.77 -37.43
N GLY A 503 8.40 -37.02 -37.91
CA GLY A 503 8.25 -36.09 -39.04
C GLY A 503 7.50 -34.80 -38.73
N LYS A 504 7.10 -34.56 -37.48
CA LYS A 504 6.45 -33.31 -37.04
C LYS A 504 7.35 -32.54 -36.07
N THR A 505 7.37 -31.22 -36.21
CA THR A 505 7.99 -30.31 -35.24
C THR A 505 7.03 -30.01 -34.09
N TYR A 506 7.55 -30.06 -32.87
CA TYR A 506 6.88 -29.69 -31.62
C TYR A 506 7.64 -28.49 -31.06
N ALA A 507 6.99 -27.33 -31.01
CA ALA A 507 7.62 -26.12 -30.48
C ALA A 507 7.67 -26.17 -28.94
N THR A 508 8.27 -25.15 -28.34
CA THR A 508 8.14 -24.89 -26.90
C THR A 508 7.81 -23.41 -26.69
N ARG A 509 6.94 -23.13 -25.72
CA ARG A 509 6.49 -21.77 -25.39
C ARG A 509 6.86 -21.45 -23.94
N GLN A 510 7.16 -20.18 -23.66
CA GLN A 510 7.45 -19.74 -22.30
C GLN A 510 6.17 -19.68 -21.46
N ALA A 511 6.31 -19.87 -20.14
CA ALA A 511 5.26 -19.68 -19.15
C ALA A 511 5.87 -19.12 -17.86
N THR A 512 5.04 -18.43 -17.07
CA THR A 512 5.42 -17.79 -15.79
C THR A 512 4.48 -18.27 -14.69
N GLY A 513 4.99 -18.39 -13.47
CA GLY A 513 4.23 -18.82 -12.30
C GLY A 513 4.76 -20.10 -11.66
N ALA A 514 4.37 -20.31 -10.41
CA ALA A 514 4.75 -21.46 -9.59
C ALA A 514 3.78 -22.63 -9.80
N GLY A 515 2.49 -22.34 -10.03
CA GLY A 515 1.48 -23.29 -10.48
C GLY A 515 1.03 -22.95 -11.89
N ILE A 516 0.94 -23.95 -12.78
CA ILE A 516 0.53 -23.79 -14.17
C ILE A 516 -0.44 -24.91 -14.55
N TYR A 517 -1.64 -24.53 -14.99
CA TYR A 517 -2.56 -25.46 -15.67
C TYR A 517 -2.21 -25.57 -17.16
N LEU A 518 -1.91 -26.79 -17.61
CA LEU A 518 -1.92 -27.17 -19.02
C LEU A 518 -3.37 -27.25 -19.54
N ARG A 519 -4.28 -27.76 -18.70
CA ARG A 519 -5.73 -27.70 -18.86
C ARG A 519 -6.37 -27.47 -17.49
N HIS A 520 -7.15 -26.40 -17.35
CA HIS A 520 -7.93 -26.12 -16.15
C HIS A 520 -8.97 -27.22 -15.86
N VAL A 521 -9.37 -27.37 -14.61
CA VAL A 521 -10.26 -28.44 -14.16
C VAL A 521 -11.60 -28.46 -14.90
N TRP A 522 -12.26 -27.30 -15.02
CA TRP A 522 -13.54 -27.15 -15.75
C TRP A 522 -13.37 -27.19 -17.28
N GLY A 523 -12.14 -27.30 -17.79
CA GLY A 523 -11.82 -27.48 -19.20
C GLY A 523 -11.64 -26.17 -19.98
N PRO A 524 -11.02 -26.26 -21.17
CA PRO A 524 -10.53 -25.10 -21.92
C PRO A 524 -11.66 -24.22 -22.50
N ALA A 525 -12.84 -24.80 -22.74
CA ALA A 525 -14.03 -24.07 -23.17
C ALA A 525 -14.69 -23.26 -22.05
N THR A 526 -14.30 -23.50 -20.79
CA THR A 526 -14.83 -22.81 -19.61
C THR A 526 -13.78 -21.90 -18.98
N ILE A 527 -12.55 -22.36 -18.79
CA ILE A 527 -11.46 -21.53 -18.26
C ILE A 527 -10.22 -21.68 -19.16
N PRO A 528 -9.75 -20.59 -19.80
CA PRO A 528 -8.50 -20.61 -20.56
C PRO A 528 -7.28 -20.97 -19.70
N ALA A 529 -6.38 -21.75 -20.27
CA ALA A 529 -5.16 -22.27 -19.63
C ALA A 529 -3.99 -22.24 -20.63
N PHE A 530 -2.87 -22.93 -20.36
CA PHE A 530 -1.68 -22.85 -21.22
C PHE A 530 -1.89 -23.46 -22.63
N TYR A 531 -2.68 -24.52 -22.76
CA TYR A 531 -3.15 -25.00 -24.06
C TYR A 531 -4.57 -24.47 -24.36
N PRO A 532 -4.82 -23.85 -25.52
CA PRO A 532 -6.18 -23.49 -25.93
C PRO A 532 -7.00 -24.73 -26.33
N ASN A 533 -6.37 -25.75 -26.92
CA ASN A 533 -7.02 -26.97 -27.43
C ASN A 533 -6.31 -28.26 -26.94
N PRO A 534 -6.21 -28.51 -25.61
CA PRO A 534 -5.55 -29.68 -25.05
C PRO A 534 -6.22 -30.97 -25.50
N GLN A 535 -5.40 -31.97 -25.86
CA GLN A 535 -5.85 -33.28 -26.35
C GLN A 535 -5.59 -34.38 -25.29
N PRO A 536 -6.44 -35.42 -25.21
CA PRO A 536 -6.13 -36.64 -24.44
C PRO A 536 -4.95 -37.39 -25.09
N ASN A 537 -4.50 -38.48 -24.46
CA ASN A 537 -3.44 -39.36 -24.96
C ASN A 537 -2.18 -38.59 -25.38
N SER A 538 -1.76 -37.64 -24.53
CA SER A 538 -0.76 -36.63 -24.83
C SER A 538 0.26 -36.52 -23.72
N THR A 539 1.47 -36.04 -24.00
CA THR A 539 2.52 -35.81 -22.99
C THR A 539 3.21 -34.48 -23.27
N ALA A 540 3.15 -33.60 -22.28
CA ALA A 540 3.88 -32.34 -22.28
C ALA A 540 5.15 -32.49 -21.42
N TYR A 541 6.13 -31.62 -21.67
CA TYR A 541 7.26 -31.43 -20.77
C TYR A 541 7.33 -29.96 -20.36
N ALA A 542 7.61 -29.73 -19.09
CA ALA A 542 7.96 -28.42 -18.56
C ALA A 542 9.41 -28.45 -18.08
N TYR A 543 10.22 -27.47 -18.43
CA TYR A 543 11.61 -27.39 -17.98
C TYR A 543 12.03 -25.96 -17.65
N THR A 544 12.99 -25.86 -16.75
CA THR A 544 13.70 -24.62 -16.44
C THR A 544 15.08 -24.93 -15.87
N TYR A 545 15.91 -23.89 -15.72
CA TYR A 545 17.12 -23.97 -14.91
C TYR A 545 17.01 -22.99 -13.75
N VAL A 546 17.49 -23.41 -12.57
CA VAL A 546 17.49 -22.59 -11.36
C VAL A 546 18.92 -22.32 -10.94
N TYR A 547 19.36 -21.07 -11.08
CA TYR A 547 20.64 -20.64 -10.56
C TYR A 547 20.56 -20.56 -9.04
N SER A 548 21.49 -21.21 -8.35
CA SER A 548 21.68 -21.10 -6.92
C SER A 548 22.98 -20.37 -6.61
N PRO A 549 23.00 -19.37 -5.71
CA PRO A 549 24.21 -18.62 -5.35
C PRO A 549 25.25 -19.46 -4.59
N ALA A 550 24.84 -20.57 -3.99
CA ALA A 550 25.68 -21.49 -3.22
C ALA A 550 25.14 -22.92 -3.29
N ASP A 551 25.95 -23.89 -2.86
CA ASP A 551 25.48 -25.24 -2.53
C ASP A 551 24.56 -25.14 -1.30
N GLN A 552 23.29 -25.55 -1.43
CA GLN A 552 22.31 -25.41 -0.36
C GLN A 552 21.22 -26.49 -0.37
N GLN A 553 20.70 -26.79 0.82
CA GLN A 553 19.53 -27.66 1.01
C GLN A 553 18.28 -26.79 1.11
N VAL A 554 17.30 -27.05 0.25
CA VAL A 554 16.04 -26.32 0.16
C VAL A 554 14.87 -27.30 0.17
N ARG A 555 13.64 -26.81 0.33
CA ARG A 555 12.44 -27.63 0.12
C ARG A 555 11.78 -27.28 -1.21
N LEU A 556 10.98 -28.22 -1.73
CA LEU A 556 10.26 -28.06 -2.98
C LEU A 556 8.75 -28.19 -2.76
N GLN A 557 7.99 -27.14 -3.06
CA GLN A 557 6.54 -27.27 -3.24
C GLN A 557 6.29 -27.91 -4.61
N LEU A 558 5.75 -29.14 -4.61
CA LEU A 558 5.59 -29.97 -5.82
C LEU A 558 4.27 -30.74 -5.80
N GLU A 559 3.47 -30.62 -6.86
CA GLU A 559 2.38 -31.55 -7.20
C GLU A 559 2.00 -31.50 -8.69
N PHE A 560 1.36 -32.54 -9.20
CA PHE A 560 0.87 -32.63 -10.59
C PHE A 560 -0.67 -32.75 -10.69
N GLN A 561 -1.32 -33.06 -9.58
CA GLN A 561 -2.78 -33.09 -9.42
C GLN A 561 -3.10 -32.48 -8.05
N ASN A 562 -3.67 -31.28 -8.05
CA ASN A 562 -4.24 -30.69 -6.84
C ASN A 562 -5.64 -31.29 -6.60
N TYR A 563 -5.76 -32.22 -5.66
CA TYR A 563 -7.01 -32.92 -5.35
C TYR A 563 -8.03 -31.97 -4.71
N GLY A 564 -9.15 -31.77 -5.40
CA GLY A 564 -10.21 -30.86 -4.96
C GLY A 564 -10.84 -31.31 -3.64
N ARG A 565 -11.08 -30.35 -2.75
CA ARG A 565 -11.75 -30.56 -1.45
C ARG A 565 -13.26 -30.79 -1.59
N SER A 566 -13.79 -30.78 -2.82
CA SER A 566 -15.16 -31.22 -3.13
C SER A 566 -15.28 -32.70 -3.53
N GLU A 567 -14.17 -33.32 -3.96
CA GLU A 567 -14.23 -34.53 -4.79
C GLU A 567 -13.81 -35.81 -4.05
N ALA A 568 -14.62 -36.86 -4.22
CA ALA A 568 -14.44 -38.19 -3.62
C ALA A 568 -13.29 -39.01 -4.25
N ASP A 569 -12.33 -38.35 -4.88
CA ASP A 569 -11.28 -38.94 -5.71
C ASP A 569 -10.30 -39.82 -4.91
N LEU A 570 -9.85 -40.92 -5.54
CA LEU A 570 -8.89 -41.84 -4.93
C LEU A 570 -7.50 -41.20 -4.79
N ALA A 571 -6.80 -41.53 -3.70
CA ALA A 571 -5.40 -41.19 -3.52
C ALA A 571 -4.51 -41.72 -4.68
N PRO A 572 -3.36 -41.09 -4.96
CA PRO A 572 -2.44 -41.56 -5.99
C PRO A 572 -1.92 -42.99 -5.70
N PRO A 573 -1.60 -43.79 -6.73
CA PRO A 573 -1.04 -45.12 -6.51
C PRO A 573 0.33 -45.06 -5.79
N ALA A 574 0.62 -46.06 -4.96
CA ALA A 574 1.92 -46.19 -4.30
C ALA A 574 3.08 -46.17 -5.32
N GLY A 575 4.12 -45.39 -5.03
CA GLY A 575 5.27 -45.20 -5.93
C GLY A 575 5.00 -44.33 -7.17
N ARG A 576 3.84 -43.67 -7.26
CA ARG A 576 3.51 -42.73 -8.35
C ARG A 576 3.04 -41.38 -7.79
N TRP A 577 3.34 -40.30 -8.52
CA TRP A 577 2.88 -38.96 -8.16
C TRP A 577 1.38 -38.74 -8.44
N ASP A 578 0.86 -39.37 -9.48
CA ASP A 578 -0.54 -39.29 -9.91
C ASP A 578 -0.95 -40.57 -10.69
N TYR A 579 -2.19 -40.60 -11.19
CA TYR A 579 -2.68 -41.67 -12.07
C TYR A 579 -2.16 -41.61 -13.51
N ASN A 580 -1.56 -40.49 -13.93
CA ASN A 580 -1.02 -40.33 -15.29
C ASN A 580 0.44 -40.80 -15.40
N ASN A 581 1.15 -41.02 -14.30
CA ASN A 581 2.61 -41.25 -14.22
C ASN A 581 3.43 -39.98 -14.52
N SER A 582 3.05 -38.83 -13.98
CA SER A 582 3.89 -37.63 -14.00
C SER A 582 5.19 -37.85 -13.21
N ARG A 583 6.30 -37.25 -13.69
CA ARG A 583 7.66 -37.45 -13.15
C ARG A 583 8.44 -36.13 -13.16
N ILE A 584 9.47 -36.04 -12.33
CA ILE A 584 10.35 -34.86 -12.24
C ILE A 584 11.81 -35.30 -12.01
N TRP A 585 12.75 -34.57 -12.62
CA TRP A 585 14.18 -34.70 -12.41
C TRP A 585 14.80 -33.37 -12.03
N ILE A 586 15.72 -33.41 -11.08
CA ILE A 586 16.56 -32.27 -10.68
C ILE A 586 18.01 -32.73 -10.84
N ASN A 587 18.79 -32.02 -11.67
CA ASN A 587 20.14 -32.43 -12.07
C ASN A 587 20.22 -33.91 -12.49
N ASP A 588 19.31 -34.31 -13.38
CA ASP A 588 19.16 -35.68 -13.91
C ASP A 588 18.83 -36.78 -12.87
N THR A 589 18.66 -36.41 -11.60
CA THR A 589 18.20 -37.31 -10.54
C THR A 589 16.68 -37.23 -10.42
N GLU A 590 15.99 -38.36 -10.54
CA GLU A 590 14.53 -38.42 -10.40
C GLU A 590 14.10 -38.18 -8.94
N LEU A 591 13.13 -37.29 -8.73
CA LEU A 591 12.51 -37.10 -7.42
C LEU A 591 11.27 -38.01 -7.30
N LEU A 592 11.39 -39.03 -6.46
CA LEU A 592 10.32 -40.00 -6.21
C LEU A 592 9.18 -39.40 -5.36
N PRO A 593 7.94 -39.89 -5.54
CA PRO A 593 6.79 -39.46 -4.74
C PRO A 593 6.91 -39.85 -3.26
N PRO A 594 6.22 -39.13 -2.36
CA PRO A 594 6.15 -39.49 -0.95
C PRO A 594 5.40 -40.82 -0.75
N ALA A 595 5.52 -41.39 0.45
CA ALA A 595 4.60 -42.42 0.90
C ALA A 595 3.20 -41.80 1.15
N TRP A 596 2.20 -42.22 0.38
CA TRP A 596 0.82 -41.77 0.55
C TRP A 596 0.21 -42.37 1.82
N GLU A 597 -0.41 -41.52 2.66
CA GLU A 597 -1.07 -41.95 3.91
C GLU A 597 -2.43 -42.61 3.69
N ASN A 598 -2.93 -42.53 2.45
CA ASN A 598 -4.21 -43.07 2.02
C ASN A 598 -3.98 -44.09 0.91
N THR A 599 -4.54 -45.28 1.07
CA THR A 599 -4.47 -46.40 0.11
C THR A 599 -5.87 -46.95 -0.22
N HIS A 600 -6.90 -46.13 -0.03
CA HIS A 600 -8.29 -46.50 -0.23
C HIS A 600 -8.61 -46.72 -1.72
N THR A 601 -9.37 -47.78 -2.01
CA THR A 601 -9.80 -48.14 -3.39
C THR A 601 -11.23 -47.71 -3.70
N THR A 602 -11.97 -47.22 -2.72
CA THR A 602 -13.37 -46.82 -2.83
C THR A 602 -13.48 -45.30 -2.73
N LYS A 603 -14.16 -44.68 -3.69
CA LYS A 603 -14.40 -43.23 -3.69
C LYS A 603 -15.34 -42.84 -2.56
N SER A 604 -14.94 -41.88 -1.73
CA SER A 604 -15.77 -41.35 -0.66
C SER A 604 -15.33 -39.95 -0.23
N ASN A 605 -16.29 -39.06 -0.03
CA ASN A 605 -16.07 -37.76 0.62
C ASN A 605 -15.89 -37.88 2.14
N GLU A 606 -16.25 -39.03 2.72
CA GLU A 606 -16.07 -39.35 4.15
C GLU A 606 -14.67 -39.89 4.47
N ILE A 607 -13.80 -40.08 3.48
CA ILE A 607 -12.39 -40.42 3.67
C ILE A 607 -11.57 -39.15 3.63
N THR A 608 -10.94 -38.83 4.77
CA THR A 608 -10.13 -37.63 4.97
C THR A 608 -9.08 -37.46 3.87
N LEU A 609 -9.06 -36.28 3.23
CA LEU A 609 -7.95 -35.90 2.36
C LEU A 609 -6.75 -35.51 3.23
N LYS A 610 -5.67 -36.27 3.11
CA LYS A 610 -4.47 -36.17 3.93
C LYS A 610 -3.35 -35.58 3.07
N ASN A 611 -2.28 -36.33 2.86
CA ASN A 611 -1.01 -35.88 2.32
C ASN A 611 -0.96 -35.84 0.78
N GLU A 612 -2.09 -36.05 0.09
CA GLU A 612 -2.22 -36.04 -1.37
C GLU A 612 -1.92 -34.67 -2.02
N ASN A 613 -2.25 -33.56 -1.34
CA ASN A 613 -1.89 -32.18 -1.77
C ASN A 613 -0.57 -31.75 -1.11
N PHE A 614 0.24 -30.91 -1.78
CA PHE A 614 1.55 -30.51 -1.24
C PHE A 614 1.43 -29.76 0.11
N THR A 615 0.36 -28.98 0.26
CA THR A 615 0.00 -28.20 1.46
C THR A 615 -0.33 -29.05 2.69
N ALA A 616 -0.44 -30.37 2.52
CA ALA A 616 -0.79 -31.30 3.59
C ALA A 616 0.25 -32.41 3.79
N ARG A 617 1.44 -32.27 3.19
CA ARG A 617 2.58 -33.20 3.36
C ARG A 617 3.87 -32.47 3.72
N PRO A 618 4.85 -33.16 4.34
CA PRO A 618 6.22 -32.69 4.36
C PRO A 618 6.74 -32.48 2.93
N LEU A 619 7.20 -31.27 2.62
CA LEU A 619 7.76 -30.94 1.32
C LEU A 619 9.10 -31.69 1.11
N PRO A 620 9.36 -32.30 -0.07
CA PRO A 620 10.63 -32.93 -0.38
C PRO A 620 11.83 -32.00 -0.13
N LEU A 621 12.90 -32.54 0.44
CA LEU A 621 14.19 -31.86 0.58
C LEU A 621 15.01 -32.08 -0.69
N VAL A 622 15.64 -31.02 -1.20
CA VAL A 622 16.41 -31.03 -2.44
C VAL A 622 17.74 -30.31 -2.23
N ALA A 623 18.83 -30.91 -2.70
CA ALA A 623 20.12 -30.24 -2.82
C ALA A 623 20.18 -29.43 -4.13
N LEU A 624 20.40 -28.12 -4.02
CA LEU A 624 20.82 -27.28 -5.14
C LEU A 624 22.34 -27.13 -5.08
N GLN A 625 22.98 -27.28 -6.23
CA GLN A 625 24.40 -27.01 -6.44
C GLN A 625 24.59 -25.53 -6.75
N GLN A 626 25.72 -24.93 -6.38
CA GLN A 626 26.09 -23.59 -6.81
C GLN A 626 26.11 -23.52 -8.35
N GLY A 627 25.48 -22.49 -8.92
CA GLY A 627 25.27 -22.36 -10.36
C GLY A 627 23.93 -22.94 -10.83
N TRP A 628 23.86 -23.32 -12.11
CA TRP A 628 22.61 -23.70 -12.77
C TRP A 628 22.19 -25.15 -12.51
N ASN A 629 21.07 -25.32 -11.82
CA ASN A 629 20.42 -26.61 -11.58
C ASN A 629 19.35 -26.88 -12.64
N LYS A 630 19.38 -28.05 -13.30
CA LYS A 630 18.38 -28.43 -14.31
C LYS A 630 17.12 -28.97 -13.65
N VAL A 631 15.95 -28.47 -14.02
CA VAL A 631 14.64 -29.03 -13.62
C VAL A 631 13.87 -29.44 -14.87
N LEU A 632 13.46 -30.70 -14.93
CA LEU A 632 12.63 -31.26 -16.01
C LEU A 632 11.43 -31.98 -15.41
N ILE A 633 10.24 -31.73 -15.93
CA ILE A 633 8.98 -32.35 -15.52
C ILE A 633 8.32 -33.01 -16.74
N LYS A 634 7.92 -34.27 -16.61
CA LYS A 634 7.14 -35.03 -17.59
C LYS A 634 5.67 -35.07 -17.14
N LEU A 635 4.78 -34.57 -18.00
CA LEU A 635 3.36 -34.36 -17.72
C LEU A 635 2.48 -35.11 -18.75
N PRO A 636 2.37 -36.43 -18.63
CA PRO A 636 1.46 -37.24 -19.43
C PRO A 636 0.00 -37.00 -19.04
N VAL A 637 -0.91 -37.27 -19.97
CA VAL A 637 -2.34 -37.40 -19.72
C VAL A 637 -2.92 -38.50 -20.62
N GLY A 638 -3.69 -39.41 -20.02
CA GLY A 638 -4.48 -40.39 -20.77
C GLY A 638 -5.83 -39.79 -21.19
N ALA A 639 -6.66 -39.44 -20.20
CA ALA A 639 -7.96 -38.81 -20.40
C ALA A 639 -8.18 -37.68 -19.39
N PHE A 640 -9.06 -36.72 -19.72
CA PHE A 640 -9.42 -35.60 -18.83
C PHE A 640 -10.50 -35.92 -17.79
N SER A 641 -10.95 -37.18 -17.74
CA SER A 641 -11.71 -37.74 -16.63
C SER A 641 -11.47 -39.25 -16.61
N ILE A 642 -11.27 -39.83 -15.43
CA ILE A 642 -11.04 -41.27 -15.23
C ILE A 642 -11.86 -41.75 -14.03
N ALA A 643 -12.08 -43.06 -13.90
CA ALA A 643 -12.93 -43.61 -12.83
C ALA A 643 -12.45 -43.20 -11.42
N GLN A 644 -11.14 -43.09 -11.22
CA GLN A 644 -10.49 -42.79 -9.95
C GLN A 644 -10.55 -41.30 -9.59
N VAL A 645 -10.36 -40.43 -10.59
CA VAL A 645 -10.25 -38.97 -10.48
C VAL A 645 -11.25 -38.32 -11.43
N ARG A 646 -12.32 -37.75 -10.90
CA ARG A 646 -13.39 -37.11 -11.70
C ARG A 646 -12.83 -35.88 -12.42
N LEU A 647 -12.10 -35.08 -11.66
CA LEU A 647 -11.61 -33.76 -12.04
C LEU A 647 -10.10 -33.79 -12.27
N VAL A 648 -9.69 -34.41 -13.39
CA VAL A 648 -8.27 -34.49 -13.79
C VAL A 648 -7.77 -33.09 -14.14
N LYS A 649 -6.88 -32.56 -13.29
CA LYS A 649 -6.14 -31.33 -13.52
C LYS A 649 -4.86 -31.69 -14.26
N TRP A 650 -4.75 -31.31 -15.53
CA TRP A 650 -3.46 -31.42 -16.21
C TRP A 650 -2.67 -30.17 -15.87
N MET A 651 -1.81 -30.27 -14.85
CA MET A 651 -1.13 -29.13 -14.24
C MET A 651 0.23 -29.53 -13.66
N PHE A 652 0.97 -28.55 -13.17
CA PHE A 652 1.99 -28.76 -12.16
C PHE A 652 2.09 -27.54 -11.25
N THR A 653 2.51 -27.76 -10.01
CA THR A 653 3.09 -26.74 -9.12
C THR A 653 4.54 -27.14 -8.85
N CYS A 654 5.48 -26.20 -8.99
CA CYS A 654 6.90 -26.43 -8.73
C CYS A 654 7.60 -25.11 -8.35
N VAL A 655 7.92 -24.92 -7.07
CA VAL A 655 8.71 -23.76 -6.58
C VAL A 655 9.59 -24.15 -5.38
N PHE A 656 10.83 -23.66 -5.36
CA PHE A 656 11.77 -23.86 -4.26
C PHE A 656 11.51 -22.88 -3.13
N VAL A 657 11.52 -23.39 -1.90
CA VAL A 657 11.22 -22.66 -0.66
C VAL A 657 12.24 -22.98 0.43
N THR A 658 12.29 -22.11 1.44
CA THR A 658 13.18 -22.24 2.60
C THR A 658 13.03 -23.61 3.31
N PRO A 659 14.02 -24.06 4.10
CA PRO A 659 13.96 -25.35 4.81
C PRO A 659 12.79 -25.52 5.80
N ASP A 660 12.11 -24.45 6.20
CA ASP A 660 10.88 -24.46 6.99
C ASP A 660 9.59 -24.51 6.15
N GLY A 661 9.71 -24.38 4.82
CA GLY A 661 8.62 -24.39 3.83
C GLY A 661 7.86 -23.07 3.69
N ARG A 662 8.23 -22.00 4.42
CA ARG A 662 7.38 -20.80 4.60
C ARG A 662 7.66 -19.63 3.65
N SER A 663 8.89 -19.52 3.15
CA SER A 663 9.36 -18.36 2.38
C SER A 663 10.02 -18.78 1.07
N GLU A 664 10.15 -17.83 0.13
CA GLU A 664 11.03 -18.01 -1.03
C GLU A 664 12.50 -18.13 -0.58
N VAL A 665 13.33 -18.80 -1.39
CA VAL A 665 14.78 -18.87 -1.14
C VAL A 665 15.46 -17.66 -1.77
N ASP A 666 16.21 -16.92 -0.95
CA ASP A 666 16.90 -15.70 -1.38
C ASP A 666 17.81 -15.93 -2.61
N ASN A 667 17.67 -15.06 -3.61
CA ASN A 667 18.51 -14.97 -4.81
C ASN A 667 18.52 -16.23 -5.73
N LEU A 668 17.48 -17.08 -5.69
CA LEU A 668 17.27 -18.06 -6.76
C LEU A 668 16.73 -17.40 -8.03
N ILE A 669 17.31 -17.76 -9.19
CA ILE A 669 16.91 -17.23 -10.50
C ILE A 669 16.41 -18.39 -11.37
N TYR A 670 15.17 -18.28 -11.86
CA TYR A 670 14.55 -19.25 -12.76
C TYR A 670 14.71 -18.78 -14.21
N SER A 671 15.40 -19.55 -15.05
CA SER A 671 15.61 -19.22 -16.47
C SER A 671 15.63 -20.48 -17.34
N PRO A 672 14.66 -20.67 -18.26
CA PRO A 672 14.62 -21.86 -19.10
C PRO A 672 15.67 -21.89 -20.21
N GLU A 673 16.27 -20.74 -20.57
CA GLU A 673 17.33 -20.67 -21.58
C GLU A 673 18.74 -20.93 -21.01
N LYS A 674 18.89 -21.03 -19.68
CA LYS A 674 20.16 -20.67 -18.98
C LYS A 674 20.69 -19.34 -19.53
N ASN A 675 19.93 -18.25 -19.37
CA ASN A 675 20.24 -16.97 -20.00
C ASN A 675 21.75 -16.72 -19.90
N ASN A 676 22.46 -16.60 -21.04
CA ASN A 676 23.94 -16.67 -21.10
C ASN A 676 24.64 -15.58 -20.28
N ASN A 677 23.85 -14.67 -19.70
CA ASN A 677 24.22 -13.68 -18.73
C ASN A 677 23.56 -13.93 -17.35
N PRO A 678 23.83 -15.03 -16.58
CA PRO A 678 23.41 -15.14 -15.18
C PRO A 678 23.73 -13.89 -14.37
N GLY A 679 24.89 -13.26 -14.60
CA GLY A 679 25.24 -11.99 -13.99
C GLY A 679 24.19 -10.90 -14.16
N LYS A 680 23.54 -10.81 -15.34
CA LYS A 680 22.49 -9.82 -15.61
C LYS A 680 21.24 -10.08 -14.78
N GLU A 681 20.86 -11.34 -14.62
CA GLU A 681 19.72 -11.73 -13.76
C GLU A 681 20.08 -11.58 -12.27
N ILE A 682 21.32 -11.86 -11.88
CA ILE A 682 21.85 -11.59 -10.53
C ILE A 682 21.84 -10.07 -10.25
N LEU A 683 22.15 -9.24 -11.26
CA LEU A 683 22.06 -7.79 -11.16
C LEU A 683 20.62 -7.30 -11.03
N ILE A 684 19.68 -7.85 -11.81
CA ILE A 684 18.24 -7.59 -11.65
C ILE A 684 17.79 -7.95 -10.22
N ALA A 685 18.14 -9.15 -9.73
CA ALA A 685 17.80 -9.56 -8.37
C ALA A 685 18.46 -8.68 -7.29
N ALA A 686 19.68 -8.19 -7.51
CA ALA A 686 20.36 -7.27 -6.61
C ALA A 686 19.73 -5.86 -6.63
N ILE A 687 19.28 -5.38 -7.78
CA ILE A 687 18.50 -4.14 -7.95
C ILE A 687 17.17 -4.25 -7.22
N ASP A 688 16.42 -5.34 -7.45
CA ASP A 688 15.15 -5.61 -6.77
C ASP A 688 15.34 -5.63 -5.24
N ASN A 689 16.33 -6.37 -4.73
CA ASN A 689 16.65 -6.45 -3.29
C ASN A 689 17.07 -5.08 -2.70
N ALA A 690 17.86 -4.29 -3.44
CA ALA A 690 18.26 -2.95 -3.00
C ALA A 690 17.08 -1.96 -3.00
N ASN A 691 16.20 -2.00 -4.00
CA ASN A 691 14.99 -1.21 -4.09
C ASN A 691 13.96 -1.61 -3.00
N ASP A 692 13.72 -2.90 -2.81
CA ASP A 692 12.87 -3.44 -1.74
C ASP A 692 13.40 -3.00 -0.36
N PHE A 693 14.72 -3.09 -0.12
CA PHE A 693 15.32 -2.62 1.12
C PHE A 693 15.18 -1.09 1.29
N LEU A 694 15.44 -0.29 0.25
CA LEU A 694 15.23 1.17 0.28
C LEU A 694 13.77 1.55 0.55
N SER A 695 12.81 0.73 0.13
CA SER A 695 11.39 0.93 0.43
C SER A 695 11.03 0.66 1.91
N SER A 696 11.93 0.00 2.66
CA SER A 696 11.72 -0.46 4.04
C SER A 696 12.45 0.34 5.13
N ILE A 697 13.22 1.37 4.76
CA ILE A 697 14.02 2.16 5.70
C ILE A 697 13.32 3.46 6.16
N THR A 698 13.83 4.04 7.25
CA THR A 698 13.46 5.40 7.69
C THR A 698 14.64 6.36 7.52
N ILE A 699 14.38 7.51 6.90
CA ILE A 699 15.37 8.58 6.66
C ILE A 699 15.40 9.58 7.83
N GLY A 700 16.58 10.06 8.22
CA GLY A 700 16.79 11.13 9.20
C GLY A 700 18.19 11.12 9.85
N SER A 701 18.43 12.06 10.77
CA SER A 701 19.72 12.23 11.45
C SER A 701 19.88 11.41 12.74
N ALA A 702 18.75 11.01 13.34
CA ALA A 702 18.70 10.31 14.63
C ALA A 702 19.26 8.87 14.55
N PRO A 703 19.74 8.29 15.66
CA PRO A 703 20.19 6.90 15.68
C PRO A 703 19.10 5.93 15.25
N GLY A 704 19.48 4.89 14.51
CA GLY A 704 18.55 3.94 13.91
C GLY A 704 17.95 4.39 12.57
N LYS A 705 18.25 5.61 12.09
CA LYS A 705 17.84 6.11 10.77
C LYS A 705 19.02 6.21 9.80
N TYR A 706 18.74 6.31 8.51
CA TYR A 706 19.74 6.54 7.46
C TYR A 706 19.73 8.00 7.00
N ARG A 707 20.91 8.58 6.72
CA ARG A 707 21.01 9.95 6.18
C ARG A 707 20.61 9.98 4.71
N GLN A 708 19.97 11.06 4.28
CA GLN A 708 19.61 11.27 2.87
C GLN A 708 20.82 11.06 1.93
N SER A 709 21.99 11.63 2.26
CA SER A 709 23.20 11.45 1.44
C SER A 709 23.62 9.99 1.25
N ARG A 710 23.38 9.11 2.23
CA ARG A 710 23.66 7.66 2.10
C ARG A 710 22.59 6.96 1.26
N VAL A 711 21.35 7.43 1.32
CA VAL A 711 20.26 6.96 0.44
C VAL A 711 20.56 7.35 -1.00
N ASP A 712 21.04 8.57 -1.23
CA ASP A 712 21.44 9.08 -2.55
C ASP A 712 22.66 8.31 -3.11
N GLU A 713 23.64 7.97 -2.27
CA GLU A 713 24.76 7.08 -2.63
C GLU A 713 24.27 5.69 -3.06
N LEU A 714 23.37 5.05 -2.31
CA LEU A 714 22.82 3.74 -2.69
C LEU A 714 21.92 3.84 -3.93
N ARG A 715 21.12 4.90 -4.08
CA ARG A 715 20.34 5.16 -5.31
C ARG A 715 21.26 5.34 -6.52
N THR A 716 22.38 6.05 -6.37
CA THR A 716 23.39 6.19 -7.44
C THR A 716 23.99 4.83 -7.82
N ALA A 717 24.21 3.93 -6.84
CA ALA A 717 24.66 2.56 -7.11
C ALA A 717 23.59 1.71 -7.83
N ILE A 718 22.31 1.87 -7.49
CA ILE A 718 21.18 1.24 -8.18
C ILE A 718 21.03 1.77 -9.60
N GLU A 719 21.02 3.09 -9.79
CA GLU A 719 20.96 3.73 -11.11
C GLU A 719 22.14 3.30 -12.00
N LYS A 720 23.34 3.15 -11.43
CA LYS A 720 24.49 2.60 -12.17
C LYS A 720 24.22 1.17 -12.66
N ALA A 721 23.74 0.30 -11.77
CA ALA A 721 23.39 -1.08 -12.09
C ALA A 721 22.27 -1.17 -13.15
N GLU A 722 21.22 -0.36 -13.02
CA GLU A 722 20.12 -0.24 -14.00
C GLU A 722 20.62 0.25 -15.37
N ASN A 723 21.52 1.23 -15.40
CA ASN A 723 22.15 1.71 -16.65
C ASN A 723 22.96 0.61 -17.35
N SER A 724 23.62 -0.27 -16.61
CA SER A 724 24.35 -1.41 -17.17
C SER A 724 23.40 -2.48 -17.73
N LEU A 725 22.21 -2.69 -17.13
CA LEU A 725 21.18 -3.55 -17.73
C LEU A 725 20.74 -3.06 -19.12
N GLY A 726 20.78 -1.74 -19.36
CA GLY A 726 20.51 -1.12 -20.66
C GLY A 726 21.64 -1.27 -21.69
N GLN A 727 22.81 -1.78 -21.29
CA GLN A 727 23.94 -2.10 -22.17
C GLN A 727 24.08 -3.62 -22.33
N ASP A 728 24.97 -4.06 -23.23
CA ASP A 728 25.33 -5.47 -23.40
C ASP A 728 26.75 -5.69 -22.87
N HIS A 729 26.87 -6.51 -21.83
CA HIS A 729 28.12 -6.73 -21.08
C HIS A 729 28.39 -8.22 -20.85
N PRO A 730 29.65 -8.63 -20.63
CA PRO A 730 29.98 -9.97 -20.15
C PRO A 730 29.44 -10.23 -18.73
N ASN A 731 29.15 -11.50 -18.41
CA ASN A 731 28.69 -11.93 -17.07
C ASN A 731 29.45 -11.30 -15.93
N THR A 732 30.78 -11.38 -16.00
CA THR A 732 31.68 -10.94 -14.94
C THR A 732 31.51 -9.46 -14.63
N VAL A 733 31.07 -8.63 -15.58
CA VAL A 733 30.76 -7.22 -15.34
C VAL A 733 29.46 -7.10 -14.55
N TYR A 734 28.39 -7.76 -14.98
CA TYR A 734 27.13 -7.73 -14.23
C TYR A 734 27.24 -8.39 -12.85
N GLU A 735 28.00 -9.47 -12.70
CA GLU A 735 28.32 -10.11 -11.42
C GLU A 735 29.16 -9.18 -10.53
N GLN A 736 30.15 -8.47 -11.09
CA GLN A 736 30.92 -7.45 -10.38
C GLN A 736 30.03 -6.28 -9.95
N GLU A 737 29.08 -5.84 -10.78
CA GLU A 737 28.15 -4.77 -10.42
C GLU A 737 27.09 -5.23 -9.42
N ALA A 738 26.64 -6.47 -9.49
CA ALA A 738 25.70 -7.03 -8.53
C ALA A 738 26.40 -7.25 -7.18
N THR A 739 27.66 -7.68 -7.20
CA THR A 739 28.54 -7.75 -6.04
C THR A 739 28.80 -6.35 -5.47
N ALA A 740 29.07 -5.35 -6.31
CA ALA A 740 29.29 -3.97 -5.90
C ALA A 740 28.02 -3.33 -5.33
N LEU A 741 26.84 -3.59 -5.90
CA LEU A 741 25.55 -3.14 -5.39
C LEU A 741 25.18 -3.87 -4.09
N THR A 742 25.44 -5.17 -3.99
CA THR A 742 25.26 -5.95 -2.76
C THR A 742 26.20 -5.48 -1.66
N ALA A 743 27.46 -5.15 -2.00
CA ALA A 743 28.43 -4.56 -1.10
C ALA A 743 28.01 -3.14 -0.68
N ALA A 744 27.59 -2.29 -1.62
CA ALA A 744 27.05 -0.95 -1.33
C ALA A 744 25.79 -1.03 -0.45
N LEU A 745 24.91 -2.00 -0.66
CA LEU A 745 23.76 -2.28 0.20
C LEU A 745 24.20 -2.77 1.60
N GLY A 746 25.27 -3.56 1.68
CA GLY A 746 25.88 -3.99 2.94
C GLY A 746 26.54 -2.86 3.73
N GLU A 747 27.33 -2.02 3.07
CA GLU A 747 27.89 -0.78 3.63
C GLU A 747 26.78 0.19 4.02
N PHE A 748 25.75 0.35 3.19
CA PHE A 748 24.59 1.17 3.48
C PHE A 748 23.88 0.69 4.75
N LYS A 749 23.61 -0.61 4.89
CA LYS A 749 23.07 -1.24 6.12
C LYS A 749 23.93 -0.97 7.37
N GLN A 750 25.25 -0.84 7.22
CA GLN A 750 26.17 -0.44 8.30
C GLN A 750 26.22 1.08 8.53
N ALA A 751 25.88 1.89 7.53
CA ALA A 751 25.85 3.36 7.59
C ALA A 751 24.61 3.93 8.30
N ILE A 752 23.82 3.09 8.96
CA ILE A 752 22.78 3.50 9.90
C ILE A 752 23.38 4.41 10.98
N ASN A 753 22.72 5.50 11.34
CA ASN A 753 23.24 6.40 12.35
C ASN A 753 23.33 5.68 13.70
N LEU A 754 24.50 5.72 14.33
CA LEU A 754 24.74 5.26 15.70
C LEU A 754 24.61 6.42 16.70
N PRO A 755 24.35 6.17 18.00
CA PRO A 755 24.44 7.20 19.02
C PRO A 755 25.85 7.82 19.08
N ARG A 756 25.91 9.14 19.31
CA ARG A 756 27.17 9.88 19.43
C ARG A 756 27.84 9.52 20.77
N ILE A 757 29.12 9.21 20.71
CA ILE A 757 29.93 8.87 21.88
C ILE A 757 30.21 10.13 22.70
N SER A 758 29.90 10.09 23.99
CA SER A 758 30.18 11.14 24.95
C SER A 758 31.64 11.10 25.40
N ASN A 759 32.20 12.28 25.66
CA ASN A 759 33.55 12.47 26.17
C ASN A 759 33.55 13.47 27.35
N ALA A 760 34.73 13.86 27.83
CA ALA A 760 34.86 14.78 28.96
C ALA A 760 34.30 16.19 28.67
N LYS A 761 34.30 16.63 27.40
CA LYS A 761 33.82 17.96 26.98
C LYS A 761 32.35 17.97 26.56
N LYS A 762 31.86 16.91 25.90
CA LYS A 762 30.49 16.81 25.35
C LYS A 762 29.80 15.52 25.80
N LYS A 763 28.62 15.64 26.41
CA LYS A 763 27.80 14.51 26.89
C LYS A 763 26.50 14.45 26.08
N TYR A 764 26.35 13.46 25.22
CA TYR A 764 25.14 13.17 24.46
C TYR A 764 24.25 12.19 25.23
N TRP A 765 23.02 12.58 25.52
CA TRP A 765 22.06 11.79 26.26
C TRP A 765 21.01 11.18 25.33
N TYR A 766 20.57 9.97 25.69
CA TYR A 766 19.64 9.14 24.94
C TYR A 766 18.65 8.44 25.87
N THR A 767 17.43 8.19 25.41
CA THR A 767 16.57 7.14 25.97
C THR A 767 16.87 5.81 25.25
N LEU A 768 16.74 4.69 25.97
CA LEU A 768 16.76 3.34 25.39
C LEU A 768 15.41 2.70 25.65
N THR A 769 14.63 2.46 24.59
CA THR A 769 13.21 2.09 24.69
C THR A 769 12.93 0.81 23.92
N THR A 770 12.34 -0.20 24.56
CA THR A 770 11.92 -1.41 23.84
C THR A 770 10.60 -1.19 23.10
N PRO A 771 10.38 -1.83 21.93
CA PRO A 771 9.07 -1.88 21.30
C PRO A 771 8.03 -2.60 22.18
N LEU A 772 6.76 -2.42 21.83
CA LEU A 772 5.60 -2.96 22.54
C LEU A 772 5.63 -4.50 22.65
N ARG A 773 6.00 -5.01 23.84
CA ARG A 773 5.83 -6.42 24.21
C ARG A 773 4.48 -6.61 24.90
N ASN A 774 3.63 -7.47 24.36
CA ASN A 774 2.27 -7.77 24.87
C ASN A 774 1.33 -6.53 24.93
N GLY A 775 1.47 -5.58 24.01
CA GLY A 775 0.44 -4.58 23.66
C GLY A 775 0.19 -3.41 24.61
N ASN A 776 0.94 -3.26 25.71
CA ASN A 776 0.56 -2.30 26.77
C ASN A 776 1.41 -1.00 26.90
N THR A 777 2.75 -1.02 26.81
CA THR A 777 3.58 0.21 26.76
C THR A 777 4.96 0.00 26.14
N ASN A 778 5.45 0.97 25.35
CA ASN A 778 6.88 1.21 25.18
C ASN A 778 7.50 1.53 26.55
N ASN A 779 8.53 0.79 26.93
CA ASN A 779 9.22 0.96 28.21
C ASN A 779 10.65 1.45 27.96
N THR A 780 11.04 2.51 28.65
CA THR A 780 12.41 3.03 28.64
C THR A 780 13.20 2.42 29.79
N ILE A 781 14.45 2.01 29.56
CA ILE A 781 15.33 1.51 30.63
C ILE A 781 15.49 2.62 31.68
N ALA A 782 15.07 2.35 32.91
CA ALA A 782 15.19 3.27 34.03
C ALA A 782 16.31 2.85 34.98
N TRP A 783 17.06 3.82 35.49
CA TRP A 783 18.05 3.58 36.55
C TRP A 783 17.35 3.38 37.90
N GLN A 784 17.64 2.28 38.57
CA GLN A 784 16.99 1.86 39.81
C GLN A 784 17.89 1.97 41.06
N GLY A 785 19.15 2.38 40.89
CA GLY A 785 20.17 2.33 41.94
C GLY A 785 21.34 1.42 41.59
N ASN A 786 22.48 1.62 42.26
CA ASN A 786 23.67 0.80 42.03
C ASN A 786 23.50 -0.60 42.65
N ASN A 787 23.90 -1.63 41.91
CA ASN A 787 23.65 -3.06 42.17
C ASN A 787 22.16 -3.49 42.23
N ILE A 788 21.24 -2.60 41.85
CA ILE A 788 19.79 -2.91 41.73
C ILE A 788 19.49 -3.33 40.28
N ALA A 789 18.57 -4.28 40.12
CA ALA A 789 18.15 -4.78 38.81
C ALA A 789 17.53 -3.66 37.97
N LEU A 790 17.97 -3.54 36.73
CA LEU A 790 17.41 -2.61 35.76
C LEU A 790 16.00 -3.04 35.37
N LYS A 791 15.15 -2.05 35.10
CA LYS A 791 13.75 -2.24 34.73
C LYS A 791 13.35 -1.25 33.65
N GLY A 792 12.51 -1.70 32.73
CA GLY A 792 11.76 -0.85 31.81
C GLY A 792 10.58 -0.18 32.52
N GLU A 793 10.48 1.13 32.38
CA GLU A 793 9.40 1.94 32.92
C GLU A 793 8.78 2.81 31.82
N THR A 794 7.49 3.09 31.95
CA THR A 794 6.79 4.06 31.11
C THR A 794 7.32 5.48 31.39
N LEU A 795 7.45 6.30 30.35
CA LEU A 795 7.85 7.70 30.46
C LEU A 795 6.84 8.48 31.33
N SER A 796 7.28 8.93 32.50
CA SER A 796 6.56 9.83 33.40
C SER A 796 7.51 10.91 33.94
N ALA A 797 6.99 11.93 34.61
CA ALA A 797 7.59 13.29 34.75
C ALA A 797 9.01 13.43 35.36
N ALA A 798 9.71 12.36 35.72
CA ALA A 798 11.09 12.38 36.22
C ALA A 798 12.14 12.22 35.09
N ALA A 799 12.11 13.10 34.08
CA ALA A 799 12.84 12.95 32.81
C ALA A 799 14.32 12.54 32.93
N HIS A 800 15.06 13.04 33.92
CA HIS A 800 16.49 12.74 34.08
C HIS A 800 16.83 11.30 34.52
N LYS A 801 15.86 10.48 34.98
CA LYS A 801 16.10 9.09 35.44
C LYS A 801 16.22 8.05 34.32
N GLN A 802 15.74 8.41 33.13
CA GLN A 802 15.61 7.51 31.98
C GLN A 802 16.59 7.88 30.84
N HIS A 803 17.54 8.79 31.13
CA HIS A 803 18.55 9.26 30.19
C HIS A 803 19.90 8.58 30.44
N TRP A 804 20.53 8.14 29.35
CA TRP A 804 21.78 7.41 29.32
C TRP A 804 22.74 8.01 28.29
N LYS A 805 24.04 7.94 28.54
CA LYS A 805 25.08 8.30 27.58
C LYS A 805 25.93 7.09 27.23
N PHE A 806 26.42 7.05 26.00
CA PHE A 806 27.42 6.08 25.57
C PHE A 806 28.81 6.69 25.76
N ILE A 807 29.74 5.98 26.39
CA ILE A 807 31.17 6.35 26.48
C ILE A 807 32.04 5.19 25.95
N PRO A 808 33.30 5.44 25.53
CA PRO A 808 34.19 4.37 25.09
C PRO A 808 34.45 3.35 26.21
N ALA A 809 34.48 2.06 25.87
CA ALA A 809 34.93 0.97 26.73
C ALA A 809 36.15 0.26 26.09
N THR A 810 36.42 -1.02 26.40
CA THR A 810 37.53 -1.76 25.75
C THR A 810 37.25 -2.07 24.28
N GLY A 811 38.26 -1.89 23.42
CA GLY A 811 38.11 -2.09 21.98
C GLY A 811 37.14 -1.09 21.35
N ASN A 812 36.33 -1.54 20.40
CA ASN A 812 35.31 -0.70 19.74
C ASN A 812 33.94 -0.70 20.47
N SER A 813 33.88 -1.19 21.70
CA SER A 813 32.63 -1.33 22.47
C SER A 813 32.33 -0.10 23.35
N MET A 814 31.10 0.02 23.85
CA MET A 814 30.59 1.19 24.57
C MET A 814 30.06 0.84 25.97
N ALA A 815 30.36 1.67 26.97
CA ALA A 815 29.67 1.60 28.26
C ALA A 815 28.45 2.54 28.27
N ILE A 816 27.32 2.04 28.78
CA ILE A 816 26.05 2.78 28.89
C ILE A 816 25.95 3.33 30.32
N VAL A 817 26.05 4.66 30.47
CA VAL A 817 26.16 5.35 31.77
C VAL A 817 24.92 6.20 32.04
N SER A 818 24.39 6.13 33.26
CA SER A 818 23.18 6.87 33.65
C SER A 818 23.44 8.37 33.77
N ARG A 819 22.39 9.19 33.55
CA ARG A 819 22.39 10.62 33.89
C ARG A 819 22.22 10.88 35.38
N GLN A 820 21.72 9.91 36.15
CA GLN A 820 21.56 10.01 37.62
C GLN A 820 22.88 9.78 38.35
N ASP A 821 23.63 8.75 37.94
CA ASP A 821 24.95 8.45 38.46
C ASP A 821 25.94 8.25 37.31
N THR A 822 26.79 9.26 37.09
CA THR A 822 27.82 9.20 36.05
C THR A 822 29.04 8.37 36.42
N SER A 823 29.10 7.83 37.64
CA SER A 823 30.14 6.90 38.11
C SER A 823 29.79 5.42 37.87
N SER A 824 28.57 5.12 37.42
CA SER A 824 28.09 3.75 37.19
C SER A 824 27.57 3.51 35.77
N CYS A 825 27.80 2.29 35.26
CA CYS A 825 27.38 1.84 33.94
C CYS A 825 26.55 0.54 34.01
N ILE A 826 25.81 0.24 32.94
CA ILE A 826 25.18 -1.08 32.75
C ILE A 826 26.28 -2.08 32.36
N HIS A 827 26.55 -3.07 33.20
CA HIS A 827 27.66 -4.01 33.02
C HIS A 827 27.19 -5.32 32.33
N PRO A 828 27.86 -5.82 31.26
CA PRO A 828 27.45 -7.05 30.59
C PRO A 828 27.76 -8.34 31.37
N GLY A 829 28.61 -8.31 32.41
CA GLY A 829 29.01 -9.50 33.17
C GLY A 829 27.96 -10.12 34.11
N SER A 830 26.67 -10.12 33.72
CA SER A 830 25.61 -10.87 34.42
C SER A 830 25.44 -12.25 33.80
N ALA A 831 25.17 -13.26 34.61
CA ALA A 831 24.97 -14.63 34.14
C ALA A 831 23.78 -14.75 33.17
N TYR A 832 23.76 -15.81 32.36
CA TYR A 832 22.62 -16.14 31.49
C TYR A 832 21.29 -16.16 32.28
N ASN A 833 20.24 -15.59 31.67
CA ASN A 833 18.89 -15.47 32.24
C ASN A 833 18.84 -14.79 33.62
N SER A 834 19.68 -13.79 33.85
CA SER A 834 19.69 -12.98 35.08
C SER A 834 19.59 -11.49 34.80
N ALA A 835 19.01 -10.73 35.74
CA ALA A 835 18.80 -9.29 35.61
C ALA A 835 20.12 -8.51 35.60
N LEU A 836 20.30 -7.70 34.56
CA LEU A 836 21.39 -6.72 34.44
C LEU A 836 21.23 -5.62 35.50
N LYS A 837 22.36 -5.08 35.96
CA LYS A 837 22.44 -4.11 37.05
C LYS A 837 23.34 -2.94 36.66
N ALA A 838 23.07 -1.75 37.21
CA ALA A 838 24.03 -0.65 37.18
C ALA A 838 25.15 -0.93 38.19
N GLN A 839 26.41 -0.84 37.77
CA GLN A 839 27.60 -1.09 38.62
C GLN A 839 28.66 0.01 38.42
N PRO A 840 29.53 0.27 39.41
CA PRO A 840 30.59 1.28 39.26
C PRO A 840 31.46 1.02 38.01
N TYR A 841 31.70 2.07 37.24
CA TYR A 841 32.52 2.02 36.04
C TYR A 841 34.01 2.03 36.39
N SER A 842 34.75 1.06 35.87
CA SER A 842 36.22 1.04 35.90
C SER A 842 36.79 0.87 34.49
N ALA A 843 37.93 1.51 34.23
CA ALA A 843 38.60 1.39 32.94
C ALA A 843 39.11 -0.05 32.73
N GLY A 844 38.88 -0.62 31.54
CA GLY A 844 39.23 -2.02 31.23
C GLY A 844 38.05 -3.00 31.21
N ILE A 845 36.82 -2.53 31.46
CA ILE A 845 35.59 -3.33 31.38
C ILE A 845 35.15 -3.58 29.92
N ALA A 846 34.64 -4.79 29.65
CA ALA A 846 33.96 -5.15 28.41
C ALA A 846 32.67 -4.32 28.22
N GLY A 847 32.52 -3.65 27.07
CA GLY A 847 31.35 -2.85 26.74
C GLY A 847 30.34 -3.56 25.85
N TRP A 848 29.28 -2.82 25.51
CA TRP A 848 28.21 -3.22 24.61
C TRP A 848 28.49 -2.80 23.16
N ASN A 849 28.03 -3.63 22.23
CA ASN A 849 27.94 -3.35 20.81
C ASN A 849 26.46 -3.16 20.43
N LEU A 850 26.21 -2.42 19.35
CA LEU A 850 24.87 -2.20 18.80
C LEU A 850 24.75 -2.92 17.46
N ILE A 851 23.80 -3.86 17.37
CA ILE A 851 23.50 -4.63 16.17
C ILE A 851 22.18 -4.11 15.59
N PRO A 852 22.14 -3.57 14.35
CA PRO A 852 20.89 -3.17 13.71
C PRO A 852 19.92 -4.35 13.60
N THR A 853 18.63 -4.10 13.80
CA THR A 853 17.58 -5.12 13.78
C THR A 853 16.73 -5.05 12.51
N PHE A 854 15.92 -6.08 12.26
CA PHE A 854 15.10 -6.18 11.04
C PHE A 854 14.13 -4.99 10.85
N SER A 855 13.71 -4.33 11.92
CA SER A 855 12.73 -3.23 11.88
C SER A 855 13.34 -1.84 11.56
N ASN A 856 14.58 -1.76 11.07
CA ASN A 856 15.22 -0.55 10.52
C ASN A 856 15.10 0.74 11.39
N SER A 857 14.96 0.59 12.71
CA SER A 857 14.85 1.69 13.70
C SER A 857 15.23 1.29 15.13
N TYR A 858 15.61 0.03 15.35
CA TYR A 858 15.96 -0.52 16.67
C TYR A 858 17.31 -1.25 16.60
N PHE A 859 18.00 -1.32 17.73
CA PHE A 859 19.25 -2.05 17.91
C PHE A 859 19.08 -3.18 18.93
N ALA A 860 19.67 -4.33 18.65
CA ALA A 860 20.02 -5.31 19.66
C ALA A 860 21.31 -4.86 20.36
N ILE A 861 21.37 -5.02 21.67
CA ILE A 861 22.49 -4.55 22.49
C ILE A 861 23.17 -5.77 23.11
N SER A 862 24.40 -6.08 22.69
CA SER A 862 25.09 -7.33 23.06
C SER A 862 26.60 -7.17 23.32
N SER A 863 27.21 -8.16 23.98
CA SER A 863 28.62 -8.20 24.33
C SER A 863 29.08 -9.68 24.40
N GLY A 864 29.65 -10.19 23.32
CA GLY A 864 29.82 -11.64 23.14
C GLY A 864 28.46 -12.34 23.19
N ASP A 865 28.36 -13.43 23.94
CA ASP A 865 27.09 -14.14 24.16
C ASP A 865 26.09 -13.38 25.05
N VAL A 866 26.48 -12.28 25.69
CA VAL A 866 25.58 -11.48 26.54
C VAL A 866 24.66 -10.63 25.65
N GLN A 867 23.36 -10.65 25.88
CA GLN A 867 22.42 -9.79 25.15
C GLN A 867 21.35 -9.21 26.09
N MET A 868 21.06 -7.91 25.97
CA MET A 868 19.95 -7.28 26.68
C MET A 868 18.60 -7.83 26.18
N ASN A 869 17.71 -8.22 27.09
CA ASN A 869 16.30 -8.47 26.81
C ASN A 869 15.42 -7.86 27.91
N GLN A 870 14.39 -7.10 27.57
CA GLN A 870 13.37 -6.73 28.54
C GLN A 870 12.34 -7.83 28.70
N THR A 871 12.22 -8.38 29.90
CA THR A 871 11.27 -9.44 30.25
C THR A 871 9.81 -8.97 30.13
N GLN A 872 8.86 -9.93 30.17
CA GLN A 872 7.44 -9.63 30.09
C GLN A 872 6.88 -9.09 31.43
N SER A 873 5.62 -8.66 31.42
CA SER A 873 4.91 -8.13 32.60
C SER A 873 4.96 -9.06 33.82
N GLY A 874 4.82 -10.37 33.61
CA GLY A 874 4.92 -11.40 34.67
C GLY A 874 6.30 -11.51 35.32
N GLN A 875 7.32 -10.88 34.74
CA GLN A 875 8.69 -10.74 35.28
C GLN A 875 9.05 -9.25 35.53
N ASN A 876 8.03 -8.40 35.68
CA ASN A 876 8.14 -6.99 36.09
C ASN A 876 9.02 -6.12 35.16
N TYR A 877 9.09 -6.46 33.86
CA TYR A 877 9.84 -5.71 32.83
C TYR A 877 11.32 -5.49 33.16
N GLN A 878 11.95 -6.40 33.89
CA GLN A 878 13.37 -6.34 34.19
C GLN A 878 14.22 -6.51 32.93
N ILE A 879 15.39 -5.86 32.86
CA ILE A 879 16.33 -6.04 31.74
C ILE A 879 17.29 -7.17 32.10
N TYR A 880 17.24 -8.27 31.36
CA TYR A 880 18.01 -9.50 31.57
C TYR A 880 19.16 -9.64 30.58
N ASN A 881 20.17 -10.44 30.94
CA ASN A 881 21.01 -11.10 29.96
C ASN A 881 20.27 -12.33 29.40
N TRP A 882 19.93 -12.34 28.11
CA TRP A 882 19.20 -13.43 27.44
C TRP A 882 20.10 -14.48 26.78
N GLY A 883 21.41 -14.26 26.72
CA GLY A 883 22.34 -15.16 26.01
C GLY A 883 22.31 -15.02 24.48
N GLY A 884 23.20 -15.76 23.80
CA GLY A 884 23.26 -15.91 22.34
C GLY A 884 23.81 -14.72 21.55
N GLY A 885 23.78 -13.50 22.10
CA GLY A 885 24.46 -12.32 21.54
C GLY A 885 23.89 -11.73 20.24
N ASN A 886 23.00 -12.43 19.54
CA ASN A 886 22.64 -12.17 18.15
C ASN A 886 21.13 -12.18 17.82
N ASN A 887 20.24 -12.29 18.81
CA ASN A 887 18.79 -12.33 18.55
C ASN A 887 18.25 -10.95 18.18
N THR A 888 18.04 -10.68 16.89
CA THR A 888 17.51 -9.41 16.38
C THR A 888 15.99 -9.40 16.14
N THR A 889 15.30 -10.51 16.40
CA THR A 889 13.88 -10.72 16.04
C THR A 889 12.93 -10.74 17.25
N ASP A 890 13.36 -11.14 18.45
CA ASP A 890 12.51 -11.02 19.65
C ASP A 890 12.33 -9.55 20.05
N THR A 891 11.07 -9.12 20.21
CA THR A 891 10.68 -7.76 20.59
C THR A 891 11.34 -7.28 21.88
N GLY A 892 11.62 -8.17 22.83
CA GLY A 892 12.32 -7.83 24.08
C GLY A 892 13.82 -7.57 23.89
N CYS A 893 14.44 -8.09 22.84
CA CYS A 893 15.85 -7.86 22.49
C CYS A 893 16.09 -6.57 21.69
N GLN A 894 15.03 -5.88 21.26
CA GLN A 894 15.11 -4.69 20.41
C GLN A 894 15.04 -3.41 21.26
N PHE A 895 15.92 -2.44 21.02
CA PHE A 895 15.98 -1.16 21.73
C PHE A 895 16.11 0.00 20.74
N MET A 896 15.14 0.90 20.73
CA MET A 896 15.22 2.19 20.04
C MET A 896 16.09 3.15 20.89
N ILE A 897 17.00 3.87 20.24
CA ILE A 897 17.93 4.79 20.91
C ILE A 897 17.62 6.22 20.44
N GLN A 898 16.90 6.99 21.25
CA GLN A 898 16.40 8.31 20.84
C GLN A 898 17.17 9.45 21.54
N PRO A 899 17.56 10.55 20.86
CA PRO A 899 18.25 11.67 21.49
C PRO A 899 17.40 12.34 22.58
N ALA A 900 18.03 12.67 23.71
CA ALA A 900 17.37 13.18 24.92
C ALA A 900 18.03 14.44 25.54
N GLY A 901 19.06 14.98 24.89
CA GLY A 901 19.72 16.24 25.28
C GLY A 901 21.25 16.18 25.22
N ILE A 902 21.91 17.32 25.44
CA ILE A 902 23.37 17.44 25.38
C ILE A 902 23.85 18.36 26.51
N ASP A 903 24.86 17.91 27.27
CA ASP A 903 25.52 18.72 28.31
C ASP A 903 27.01 18.91 27.99
N GLY A 904 27.48 20.15 27.99
CA GLY A 904 28.88 20.51 27.73
C GLY A 904 29.24 20.63 26.25
N GLY A 905 29.99 21.69 25.92
CA GLY A 905 30.33 22.14 24.57
C GLY A 905 30.33 23.67 24.53
N ASP A 906 31.06 24.28 23.60
CA ASP A 906 30.89 25.72 23.37
C ASP A 906 29.48 25.98 22.83
N ALA A 907 28.94 27.17 23.07
CA ALA A 907 27.59 27.50 22.63
C ALA A 907 27.41 27.37 21.09
N ALA A 908 28.51 27.46 20.33
CA ALA A 908 28.57 27.19 18.89
C ALA A 908 28.19 25.73 18.53
N ASP A 909 28.48 24.75 19.37
CA ASP A 909 28.10 23.34 19.15
C ASP A 909 26.61 23.10 19.44
N SER A 910 26.07 23.76 20.47
CA SER A 910 24.64 23.76 20.77
C SER A 910 23.87 24.42 19.61
N LEU A 911 24.41 25.51 19.08
CA LEU A 911 23.85 26.23 17.93
C LEU A 911 23.97 25.43 16.63
N ALA A 912 25.11 24.78 16.35
CA ALA A 912 25.26 23.91 15.19
C ALA A 912 24.25 22.75 15.19
N ILE A 913 23.94 22.17 16.36
CA ILE A 913 22.95 21.09 16.48
C ILE A 913 21.51 21.63 16.38
N ARG A 914 21.25 22.86 16.83
CA ARG A 914 19.97 23.57 16.54
C ARG A 914 19.83 23.91 15.05
N ILE A 915 20.91 24.26 14.37
CA ILE A 915 20.96 24.50 12.92
C ILE A 915 20.76 23.18 12.15
N ASP A 916 21.36 22.07 12.59
CA ASP A 916 21.08 20.75 12.01
C ASP A 916 19.61 20.33 12.23
N ALA A 917 19.02 20.63 13.39
CA ALA A 917 17.60 20.40 13.65
C ALA A 917 16.68 21.31 12.81
N LEU A 918 17.06 22.58 12.59
CA LEU A 918 16.40 23.52 11.67
C LEU A 918 16.49 23.04 10.21
N ARG A 919 17.62 22.46 9.82
CA ARG A 919 17.85 21.85 8.51
C ARG A 919 17.03 20.57 8.35
N GLU A 920 16.93 19.72 9.37
CA GLU A 920 16.07 18.52 9.35
C GLU A 920 14.59 18.93 9.26
N ALA A 921 14.17 19.97 9.99
CA ALA A 921 12.83 20.55 9.92
C ALA A 921 12.49 21.20 8.57
N THR A 922 13.47 21.75 7.84
CA THR A 922 13.25 22.35 6.50
C THR A 922 13.47 21.39 5.33
N SER A 923 14.37 20.40 5.45
CA SER A 923 14.49 19.32 4.46
C SER A 923 13.24 18.43 4.40
N GLY A 924 12.47 18.40 5.50
CA GLY A 924 11.12 17.87 5.53
C GLY A 924 10.04 18.81 4.97
N MET A 925 10.34 19.87 4.21
CA MET A 925 9.34 20.79 3.64
C MET A 925 9.35 20.81 2.09
N THR A 926 8.94 19.70 1.46
CA THR A 926 8.74 19.63 0.00
C THR A 926 7.32 20.03 -0.41
N PHE A 927 7.19 20.92 -1.40
CA PHE A 927 5.90 21.44 -1.87
C PHE A 927 5.35 20.65 -3.06
N SER A 928 4.05 20.33 -3.03
CA SER A 928 3.30 19.95 -4.23
C SER A 928 2.94 21.19 -5.07
N ASN A 929 2.49 21.01 -6.31
CA ASN A 929 2.30 22.06 -7.34
C ASN A 929 1.17 23.08 -7.08
N ASN A 930 0.89 23.44 -5.82
CA ASN A 930 -0.10 24.44 -5.44
C ASN A 930 0.50 25.48 -4.46
N PRO A 931 1.01 26.63 -4.95
CA PRO A 931 1.74 27.58 -4.11
C PRO A 931 0.77 28.37 -3.22
N GLY A 932 0.73 28.09 -1.91
CA GLY A 932 -0.19 28.83 -1.03
C GLY A 932 -0.11 28.68 0.49
N TYR A 933 0.17 27.49 1.06
CA TYR A 933 -0.03 27.27 2.50
C TYR A 933 1.07 26.47 3.21
N ILE A 934 1.74 27.16 4.15
CA ILE A 934 2.39 26.59 5.33
C ILE A 934 1.35 26.56 6.45
N SER A 935 1.43 25.63 7.41
CA SER A 935 0.71 25.83 8.67
C SER A 935 1.36 26.95 9.50
N GLU A 936 0.52 27.75 10.16
CA GLU A 936 0.97 28.81 11.07
C GLU A 936 1.82 28.25 12.22
N SER A 937 1.56 27.02 12.64
CA SER A 937 2.38 26.28 13.62
C SER A 937 3.80 25.97 13.13
N SER A 938 3.97 25.52 11.89
CA SER A 938 5.30 25.23 11.32
C SER A 938 6.07 26.51 11.03
N TYR A 939 5.39 27.56 10.56
CA TYR A 939 5.97 28.90 10.41
C TYR A 939 6.44 29.46 11.76
N ASN A 940 5.61 29.38 12.80
CA ASN A 940 5.96 29.85 14.15
C ASN A 940 7.04 29.01 14.82
N ALA A 941 7.08 27.69 14.60
CA ALA A 941 8.15 26.83 15.11
C ALA A 941 9.49 27.13 14.42
N PHE A 942 9.49 27.27 13.09
CA PHE A 942 10.68 27.70 12.34
C PHE A 942 11.13 29.10 12.79
N ALA A 943 10.21 30.06 12.90
CA ALA A 943 10.50 31.41 13.38
C ALA A 943 11.03 31.44 14.83
N SER A 944 10.50 30.60 15.73
CA SER A 944 11.01 30.49 17.11
C SER A 944 12.42 29.90 17.14
N LEU A 945 12.67 28.81 16.44
CA LEU A 945 14.00 28.18 16.35
C LEU A 945 15.02 29.08 15.65
N LEU A 946 14.60 29.82 14.62
CA LEU A 946 15.41 30.83 13.93
C LEU A 946 15.74 31.98 14.88
N ASN A 947 14.75 32.58 15.53
CA ASN A 947 14.93 33.70 16.47
C ASN A 947 15.73 33.30 17.72
N GLU A 948 15.56 32.07 18.24
CA GLU A 948 16.42 31.51 19.29
C GLU A 948 17.87 31.32 18.82
N SER A 949 18.06 30.89 17.57
CA SER A 949 19.38 30.68 16.98
C SER A 949 20.09 32.00 16.68
N GLU A 950 19.36 33.00 16.17
CA GLU A 950 19.82 34.39 16.01
C GLU A 950 20.15 35.01 17.37
N THR A 951 19.28 34.88 18.36
CA THR A 951 19.52 35.36 19.74
C THR A 951 20.75 34.68 20.36
N ALA A 952 20.96 33.39 20.12
CA ALA A 952 22.15 32.66 20.58
C ALA A 952 23.43 33.07 19.83
N LEU A 953 23.33 33.50 18.57
CA LEU A 953 24.44 34.03 17.78
C LEU A 953 24.79 35.46 18.21
N ILE A 954 23.79 36.33 18.41
CA ILE A 954 23.95 37.74 18.83
C ILE A 954 24.55 37.85 20.23
N ASN A 955 24.15 36.98 21.17
CA ASN A 955 24.64 37.01 22.55
C ASN A 955 25.98 36.25 22.77
N SER A 956 26.76 36.00 21.71
CA SER A 956 27.95 35.14 21.77
C SER A 956 29.23 35.82 21.29
N ASN A 957 30.32 35.60 22.02
CA ASN A 957 31.65 36.12 21.70
C ASN A 957 32.44 35.18 20.76
N TYR A 958 31.84 34.71 19.66
CA TYR A 958 32.57 33.89 18.68
C TYR A 958 33.50 34.74 17.81
N ASP A 959 34.53 34.10 17.25
CA ASP A 959 35.38 34.71 16.23
C ASP A 959 34.64 34.86 14.88
N VAL A 960 35.21 35.69 13.99
CA VAL A 960 34.62 36.04 12.69
C VAL A 960 34.48 34.83 11.75
N VAL A 961 35.34 33.81 11.84
CA VAL A 961 35.27 32.61 11.00
C VAL A 961 34.14 31.71 11.49
N THR A 962 34.04 31.49 12.80
CA THR A 962 32.97 30.73 13.45
C THR A 962 31.60 31.37 13.22
N CYS A 963 31.49 32.70 13.39
CA CYS A 963 30.28 33.46 13.06
C CYS A 963 29.88 33.28 11.59
N ARG A 964 30.81 33.38 10.63
CA ARG A 964 30.52 33.19 9.20
C ARG A 964 30.01 31.79 8.88
N ALA A 965 30.60 30.74 9.47
CA ALA A 965 30.16 29.37 9.23
C ALA A 965 28.73 29.11 9.75
N LEU A 966 28.40 29.65 10.93
CA LEU A 966 27.07 29.53 11.55
C LEU A 966 26.02 30.38 10.81
N LEU A 967 26.36 31.61 10.40
CA LEU A 967 25.51 32.46 9.55
C LEU A 967 25.24 31.81 8.18
N ALA A 968 26.25 31.20 7.55
CA ALA A 968 26.03 30.47 6.30
C ALA A 968 25.05 29.30 6.52
N GLY A 969 25.17 28.58 7.64
CA GLY A 969 24.26 27.50 8.00
C GLY A 969 22.80 27.95 8.21
N LEU A 970 22.61 29.08 8.89
CA LEU A 970 21.31 29.74 9.08
C LEU A 970 20.73 30.27 7.76
N ASN A 971 21.55 30.95 6.94
CA ASN A 971 21.14 31.41 5.61
C ASN A 971 20.71 30.25 4.71
N THR A 972 21.41 29.11 4.69
CA THR A 972 20.96 27.95 3.89
C THR A 972 19.59 27.44 4.34
N ALA A 973 19.34 27.37 5.66
CA ALA A 973 18.03 26.96 6.19
C ALA A 973 16.93 27.99 5.88
N TYR A 974 17.27 29.28 5.96
CA TYR A 974 16.38 30.39 5.63
C TYR A 974 16.07 30.48 4.14
N GLU A 975 17.05 30.31 3.25
CA GLU A 975 16.91 30.29 1.80
C GLU A 975 16.09 29.08 1.35
N ALA A 976 16.35 27.90 1.92
CA ALA A 976 15.54 26.70 1.70
C ALA A 976 14.07 26.95 2.09
N PHE A 977 13.82 27.50 3.28
CA PHE A 977 12.47 27.86 3.72
C PHE A 977 11.81 28.92 2.81
N THR A 978 12.52 30.00 2.49
CA THR A 978 12.02 31.12 1.67
C THR A 978 11.70 30.66 0.24
N SER A 979 12.55 29.81 -0.34
CA SER A 979 12.32 29.18 -1.65
C SER A 979 11.12 28.24 -1.62
N ALA A 980 10.94 27.47 -0.54
CA ALA A 980 9.82 26.54 -0.39
C ALA A 980 8.47 27.29 -0.36
N ILE A 981 8.39 28.41 0.37
CA ILE A 981 7.13 29.12 0.63
C ILE A 981 6.71 30.11 -0.48
N ASN A 982 7.54 30.28 -1.50
CA ASN A 982 7.35 31.17 -2.66
C ASN A 982 6.95 32.61 -2.29
N ARG A 983 7.54 33.12 -1.20
CA ARG A 983 7.43 34.51 -0.72
C ARG A 983 8.77 34.95 -0.15
N PRO A 984 9.27 36.16 -0.48
CA PRO A 984 10.41 36.71 0.23
C PRO A 984 10.00 37.07 1.67
N LEU A 985 10.68 36.46 2.64
CA LEU A 985 10.83 37.05 3.98
C LEU A 985 11.87 38.18 3.89
N VAL A 986 11.77 39.18 4.78
CA VAL A 986 12.70 40.32 4.80
C VAL A 986 14.10 39.84 5.13
N SER A 987 15.08 40.19 4.29
CA SER A 987 16.48 39.73 4.36
C SER A 987 17.06 39.80 5.79
N VAL A 988 17.50 38.64 6.31
CA VAL A 988 18.26 38.55 7.58
C VAL A 988 19.67 39.12 7.40
N THR A 989 20.18 39.13 6.17
CA THR A 989 21.54 39.55 5.83
C THR A 989 21.85 41.01 6.14
N ASP A 990 20.89 41.93 5.99
CA ASP A 990 21.14 43.35 6.25
C ASP A 990 21.19 43.67 7.76
N SER A 991 20.26 43.09 8.53
CA SER A 991 20.11 43.33 9.97
C SER A 991 21.32 42.86 10.78
N VAL A 992 21.82 41.65 10.51
CA VAL A 992 22.94 41.06 11.27
C VAL A 992 24.28 41.67 10.87
N PHE A 993 24.47 42.05 9.59
CA PHE A 993 25.66 42.81 9.18
C PHE A 993 25.70 44.21 9.80
N LEU A 994 24.56 44.94 9.83
CA LEU A 994 24.49 46.22 10.54
C LEU A 994 24.82 46.06 12.03
N TYR A 995 24.34 44.99 12.68
CA TYR A 995 24.63 44.77 14.10
C TYR A 995 26.11 44.46 14.36
N ALA A 996 26.75 43.62 13.53
CA ALA A 996 28.19 43.34 13.62
C ALA A 996 29.06 44.60 13.42
N ILE A 997 28.66 45.48 12.48
CA ILE A 997 29.31 46.78 12.26
C ILE A 997 29.06 47.74 13.44
N THR A 998 27.89 47.66 14.08
CA THR A 998 27.52 48.51 15.23
C THR A 998 28.23 48.09 16.51
N VAL A 999 28.39 46.80 16.78
CA VAL A 999 29.15 46.30 17.95
C VAL A 999 30.64 46.69 17.85
N GLN A 1000 31.23 46.68 16.64
CA GLN A 1000 32.58 47.20 16.44
C GLN A 1000 32.71 48.73 16.65
N ARG A 1001 31.59 49.48 16.64
CA ARG A 1001 31.60 50.92 16.85
C ARG A 1001 31.81 51.31 18.31
N ASP A 1002 31.31 50.49 19.24
CA ASP A 1002 31.43 50.73 20.68
C ASP A 1002 32.73 50.13 21.28
N SER A 1003 33.35 49.16 20.62
CA SER A 1003 34.68 48.64 20.97
C SER A 1003 35.82 49.42 20.28
N LYS A 1004 36.15 50.60 20.82
CA LYS A 1004 37.32 51.46 20.55
C LYS A 1004 38.25 51.11 19.36
N SER A 1005 38.23 51.97 18.35
CA SER A 1005 39.32 52.31 17.40
C SER A 1005 39.93 51.18 16.55
N ILE A 1006 39.59 51.17 15.26
CA ILE A 1006 40.43 50.58 14.20
C ILE A 1006 41.29 51.68 13.59
N ALA A 1007 42.61 51.61 13.79
CA ALA A 1007 43.58 52.43 13.06
C ALA A 1007 43.92 51.74 11.73
N TRP A 1008 43.90 52.48 10.62
CA TRP A 1008 44.24 51.96 9.29
C TRP A 1008 45.65 52.39 8.90
N GLN A 1009 46.53 51.43 8.62
CA GLN A 1009 47.87 51.66 8.05
C GLN A 1009 47.97 51.00 6.67
N GLY A 1010 48.51 51.72 5.70
CA GLY A 1010 48.79 51.22 4.34
C GLY A 1010 47.83 51.77 3.29
N ALA A 1011 48.38 52.27 2.17
CA ALA A 1011 47.63 52.94 1.11
C ALA A 1011 47.04 51.99 0.04
N ASP A 1012 47.26 50.68 0.15
CA ASP A 1012 46.74 49.67 -0.78
C ASP A 1012 46.23 48.43 -0.02
N ALA A 1013 44.92 48.37 0.18
CA ALA A 1013 44.22 47.18 0.64
C ALA A 1013 42.81 47.14 0.01
N THR A 1014 42.70 46.48 -1.15
CA THR A 1014 41.39 46.18 -1.76
C THR A 1014 40.72 45.04 -0.99
N MET A 1015 39.68 45.35 -0.21
CA MET A 1015 38.88 44.33 0.47
C MET A 1015 38.02 43.58 -0.56
N ARG A 1016 38.54 42.47 -1.10
CA ARG A 1016 37.76 41.57 -1.96
C ARG A 1016 36.74 40.81 -1.11
N ALA A 1017 35.47 41.18 -1.21
CA ALA A 1017 34.37 40.33 -0.77
C ALA A 1017 34.31 39.12 -1.72
N ALA A 1018 34.70 37.93 -1.23
CA ALA A 1018 34.55 36.69 -1.96
C ALA A 1018 33.10 36.19 -1.84
N THR A 1019 32.25 36.60 -2.77
CA THR A 1019 30.95 35.95 -3.01
C THR A 1019 31.20 34.58 -3.64
N TYR A 1020 30.87 33.51 -2.92
CA TYR A 1020 30.92 32.15 -3.46
C TYR A 1020 29.67 31.88 -4.31
N ALA A 1021 29.67 32.44 -5.53
CA ALA A 1021 28.66 32.17 -6.55
C ALA A 1021 29.31 32.32 -7.94
N GLU A 1022 30.18 31.37 -8.30
CA GLU A 1022 30.97 31.42 -9.54
C GLU A 1022 30.15 31.24 -10.85
N ASN A 1023 28.82 31.22 -10.76
CA ASN A 1023 27.90 31.03 -11.91
C ASN A 1023 26.58 31.83 -11.84
N ASP A 1024 26.44 32.88 -11.00
CA ASP A 1024 25.26 33.77 -11.06
C ASP A 1024 25.67 35.27 -11.09
N PRO A 1025 25.59 35.96 -12.23
CA PRO A 1025 26.17 37.30 -12.41
C PRO A 1025 25.24 38.45 -11.99
N ARG A 1026 24.22 38.20 -11.15
CA ARG A 1026 23.10 39.16 -10.96
C ARG A 1026 23.28 40.27 -9.93
N PHE A 1027 24.27 40.23 -9.04
CA PHE A 1027 24.48 41.30 -8.04
C PHE A 1027 25.97 41.57 -7.73
N LEU A 1028 26.49 42.71 -8.20
CA LEU A 1028 27.81 43.22 -7.86
C LEU A 1028 27.70 44.70 -7.47
N TRP A 1029 27.81 44.98 -6.16
CA TRP A 1029 27.73 46.33 -5.61
C TRP A 1029 29.12 46.83 -5.19
N LYS A 1030 29.51 48.03 -5.62
CA LYS A 1030 30.68 48.75 -5.09
C LYS A 1030 30.27 49.86 -4.14
N LEU A 1031 30.96 49.94 -3.01
CA LEU A 1031 30.93 51.09 -2.10
C LEU A 1031 31.98 52.11 -2.53
N LYS A 1032 31.55 53.33 -2.86
CA LYS A 1032 32.42 54.47 -3.19
C LYS A 1032 32.30 55.54 -2.13
N LYS A 1033 33.44 56.03 -1.61
CA LYS A 1033 33.46 57.19 -0.71
C LYS A 1033 33.29 58.48 -1.52
N LEU A 1034 32.37 59.32 -1.10
CA LEU A 1034 32.12 60.65 -1.67
C LEU A 1034 33.02 61.70 -0.99
N ASN A 1035 33.16 62.86 -1.63
CA ASN A 1035 34.10 63.91 -1.20
C ASN A 1035 33.71 64.58 0.13
N ASP A 1036 32.48 64.39 0.60
CA ASP A 1036 31.98 64.83 1.92
C ASP A 1036 32.25 63.81 3.05
N GLY A 1037 32.81 62.64 2.72
CA GLY A 1037 33.11 61.57 3.66
C GLY A 1037 32.06 60.45 3.75
N THR A 1038 30.89 60.60 3.10
CA THR A 1038 29.84 59.57 3.06
C THR A 1038 30.17 58.43 2.08
N LEU A 1039 29.39 57.34 2.11
CA LEU A 1039 29.53 56.19 1.22
C LEU A 1039 28.28 56.04 0.35
N SER A 1040 28.49 55.74 -0.94
CA SER A 1040 27.43 55.49 -1.93
C SER A 1040 27.59 54.12 -2.57
N ILE A 1041 26.46 53.50 -2.95
CA ILE A 1041 26.36 52.18 -3.56
C ILE A 1041 25.93 52.35 -5.02
N CYS A 1042 26.58 51.66 -5.96
CA CYS A 1042 26.22 51.68 -7.39
C CYS A 1042 26.21 50.28 -8.00
N ASP A 1043 25.25 50.06 -8.92
CA ASP A 1043 25.14 48.90 -9.83
C ASP A 1043 25.92 49.18 -11.13
N GLU A 1044 26.40 48.15 -11.83
CA GLU A 1044 27.25 48.26 -13.02
C GLU A 1044 26.60 47.84 -14.36
N LYS A 1045 25.37 47.26 -14.45
CA LYS A 1045 24.80 46.86 -15.77
C LYS A 1045 23.28 47.03 -15.99
N GLU A 1046 22.93 47.95 -16.91
CA GLU A 1046 21.60 48.05 -17.55
C GLU A 1046 21.41 47.02 -18.68
N SER A 1047 20.36 46.19 -18.63
CA SER A 1047 19.80 45.45 -19.77
C SER A 1047 18.38 44.94 -19.44
N TYR A 1048 17.39 45.21 -20.30
CA TYR A 1048 16.00 44.82 -20.07
C TYR A 1048 15.60 43.62 -20.94
N TYR A 1049 15.04 42.58 -20.33
CA TYR A 1049 14.48 41.42 -21.02
C TYR A 1049 12.95 41.52 -21.12
N PHE A 1050 12.39 41.23 -22.29
CA PHE A 1050 10.95 41.09 -22.50
C PHE A 1050 10.62 39.65 -22.91
N GLN A 1051 9.81 38.96 -22.09
CA GLN A 1051 9.32 37.62 -22.37
C GLN A 1051 7.89 37.71 -22.90
N SER A 1052 7.62 37.21 -24.11
CA SER A 1052 6.26 37.17 -24.65
C SER A 1052 5.52 35.90 -24.21
N ALA A 1053 4.24 36.03 -23.89
CA ALA A 1053 3.39 34.92 -23.52
C ALA A 1053 2.73 34.28 -24.76
N ALA A 1054 3.54 33.73 -25.66
CA ALA A 1054 3.08 32.90 -26.77
C ALA A 1054 4.13 31.83 -27.11
N THR A 1055 3.73 30.56 -27.14
CA THR A 1055 4.63 29.44 -27.43
C THR A 1055 5.03 29.41 -28.91
N GLY A 1056 6.32 29.61 -29.23
CA GLY A 1056 6.87 29.20 -30.54
C GLY A 1056 7.85 30.13 -31.25
N THR A 1057 8.20 31.31 -30.74
CA THR A 1057 9.13 32.25 -31.41
C THR A 1057 10.34 32.66 -30.55
N PRO A 1058 11.51 32.96 -31.16
CA PRO A 1058 12.71 33.39 -30.42
C PRO A 1058 12.55 34.79 -29.79
N PRO A 1059 13.25 35.08 -28.68
CA PRO A 1059 13.21 36.39 -28.03
C PRO A 1059 13.84 37.50 -28.88
N LEU A 1060 13.28 38.70 -28.81
CA LEU A 1060 13.81 39.90 -29.46
C LEU A 1060 14.97 40.47 -28.64
N ILE A 1061 16.17 40.61 -29.22
CA ILE A 1061 17.35 41.16 -28.55
C ILE A 1061 17.66 42.55 -29.11
N LEU A 1062 17.69 43.56 -28.23
CA LEU A 1062 18.10 44.93 -28.55
C LEU A 1062 19.47 45.24 -27.95
N GLY A 1063 20.43 45.58 -28.80
CA GLY A 1063 21.77 46.00 -28.40
C GLY A 1063 21.96 47.51 -28.52
N ARG A 1064 22.55 48.15 -27.50
CA ARG A 1064 23.02 49.55 -27.55
C ARG A 1064 24.41 49.57 -28.21
N ASN A 1065 24.50 50.11 -29.43
CA ASN A 1065 25.78 50.21 -30.13
C ASN A 1065 26.50 51.53 -29.76
N GLY A 1066 27.83 51.48 -29.68
CA GLY A 1066 28.65 52.46 -28.94
C GLY A 1066 29.01 53.73 -29.71
N SER A 1067 28.06 54.66 -29.90
CA SER A 1067 28.40 56.06 -30.23
C SER A 1067 27.33 57.04 -29.73
N GLN A 1068 27.66 57.86 -28.74
CA GLN A 1068 26.88 59.05 -28.41
C GLN A 1068 27.30 60.21 -29.31
N THR A 1069 26.36 60.73 -30.09
CA THR A 1069 26.38 62.11 -30.59
C THR A 1069 25.12 62.82 -30.09
N ALA A 1070 25.24 64.08 -29.66
CA ALA A 1070 24.19 64.77 -28.93
C ALA A 1070 22.87 64.86 -29.74
N GLY A 1071 21.80 64.22 -29.24
CA GLY A 1071 20.44 64.41 -29.78
C GLY A 1071 19.48 63.21 -29.71
N GLY A 1072 19.95 61.97 -29.58
CA GLY A 1072 19.04 60.81 -29.53
C GLY A 1072 19.71 59.45 -29.32
N TRP A 1073 18.90 58.43 -29.10
CA TRP A 1073 19.33 57.03 -28.96
C TRP A 1073 19.02 56.25 -30.24
N ASN A 1074 20.03 55.54 -30.78
CA ASN A 1074 19.87 54.59 -31.88
C ASN A 1074 20.03 53.17 -31.35
N PHE A 1075 19.11 52.28 -31.70
CA PHE A 1075 19.17 50.86 -31.36
C PHE A 1075 19.20 50.02 -32.63
N GLN A 1076 19.88 48.89 -32.56
CA GLN A 1076 20.02 47.94 -33.68
C GLN A 1076 19.39 46.60 -33.27
N LEU A 1077 18.57 46.02 -34.15
CA LEU A 1077 18.19 44.61 -34.08
C LEU A 1077 19.40 43.76 -34.50
N ILE A 1078 19.71 42.72 -33.72
CA ILE A 1078 20.82 41.82 -34.04
C ILE A 1078 20.37 40.81 -35.11
N GLY A 1079 20.42 41.27 -36.37
CA GLY A 1079 19.98 40.58 -37.58
C GLY A 1079 19.66 41.62 -38.66
N ASN A 1080 19.87 41.30 -39.95
CA ASN A 1080 19.80 42.28 -41.05
C ASN A 1080 18.37 42.84 -41.28
N GLY A 1081 17.99 43.86 -40.50
CA GLY A 1081 16.71 44.58 -40.54
C GLY A 1081 16.87 46.06 -40.21
N PRO A 1082 15.81 46.88 -40.39
CA PRO A 1082 15.90 48.34 -40.35
C PRO A 1082 16.12 48.92 -38.94
N TRP A 1083 16.72 50.10 -38.91
CA TRP A 1083 17.04 50.89 -37.72
C TRP A 1083 15.83 51.62 -37.15
N PHE A 1084 15.88 51.97 -35.86
CA PHE A 1084 14.97 52.95 -35.26
C PHE A 1084 15.69 53.90 -34.31
N THR A 1085 15.17 55.13 -34.22
CA THR A 1085 15.74 56.25 -33.46
C THR A 1085 14.71 56.74 -32.45
N ILE A 1086 15.13 56.99 -31.21
CA ILE A 1086 14.29 57.59 -30.16
C ILE A 1086 14.83 58.98 -29.82
N THR A 1087 13.99 59.99 -30.01
CA THR A 1087 14.21 61.39 -29.60
C THR A 1087 13.33 61.75 -28.40
N ASN A 1088 13.79 62.69 -27.57
CA ASN A 1088 13.13 63.07 -26.32
C ASN A 1088 11.69 63.58 -26.54
N GLY A 1089 10.72 62.93 -25.90
CA GLY A 1089 9.37 63.46 -25.70
C GLY A 1089 8.23 62.71 -26.42
N THR A 1090 8.49 62.11 -27.58
CA THR A 1090 7.46 61.42 -28.38
C THR A 1090 8.08 60.33 -29.25
N ALA A 1091 7.77 59.06 -28.95
CA ALA A 1091 8.13 57.94 -29.83
C ALA A 1091 7.02 57.71 -30.87
N GLN A 1092 7.31 58.00 -32.14
CA GLN A 1092 6.53 57.49 -33.28
C GLN A 1092 7.29 56.33 -33.93
N LEU A 1093 6.62 55.20 -34.11
CA LEU A 1093 7.15 54.06 -34.84
C LEU A 1093 6.60 54.08 -36.27
N ASN A 1094 7.48 54.16 -37.27
CA ASN A 1094 7.14 53.94 -38.68
C ASN A 1094 7.89 52.70 -39.19
N VAL A 1095 7.16 51.62 -39.48
CA VAL A 1095 7.71 50.40 -40.10
C VAL A 1095 6.93 50.09 -41.37
N SER A 1096 7.56 50.25 -42.52
CA SER A 1096 6.94 50.04 -43.83
C SER A 1096 7.18 48.63 -44.37
N ASN A 1097 6.45 47.64 -43.85
CA ASN A 1097 5.62 46.76 -44.70
C ASN A 1097 4.71 45.81 -43.89
N ALA A 1098 3.50 45.60 -44.41
CA ALA A 1098 2.53 44.58 -44.01
C ALA A 1098 2.02 44.57 -42.55
N GLY A 1099 1.16 45.54 -42.19
CA GLY A 1099 -0.17 45.15 -41.70
C GLY A 1099 -0.69 45.68 -40.36
N THR A 1100 0.14 46.16 -39.43
CA THR A 1100 -0.36 46.59 -38.10
C THR A 1100 0.39 47.80 -37.54
N ASN A 1101 -0.33 48.89 -37.25
CA ASN A 1101 0.20 50.06 -36.53
C ASN A 1101 -0.11 49.95 -35.03
N TYR A 1102 0.86 50.29 -34.18
CA TYR A 1102 0.69 50.38 -32.72
C TYR A 1102 0.89 51.82 -32.24
N THR A 1103 -0.01 52.31 -31.40
CA THR A 1103 0.07 53.63 -30.75
C THR A 1103 0.03 53.44 -29.23
N MET A 1104 0.96 54.04 -28.50
CA MET A 1104 0.98 54.04 -27.04
C MET A 1104 0.64 55.43 -26.49
N TYR A 1105 -0.11 55.48 -25.39
CA TYR A 1105 -0.43 56.71 -24.66
C TYR A 1105 0.29 56.75 -23.31
N ASN A 1106 0.75 57.93 -22.91
CA ASN A 1106 1.28 58.19 -21.58
C ASN A 1106 0.15 58.79 -20.70
N TRP A 1107 0.00 58.29 -19.47
CA TRP A 1107 -0.91 58.86 -18.47
C TRP A 1107 -0.16 59.05 -17.15
N GLY A 1108 0.37 60.26 -16.97
CA GLY A 1108 1.04 60.69 -15.75
C GLY A 1108 0.70 62.14 -15.45
N GLY A 1109 0.12 62.39 -14.28
CA GLY A 1109 -0.25 63.73 -13.83
C GLY A 1109 -0.33 63.76 -12.31
N GLY A 1110 0.72 64.26 -11.66
CA GLY A 1110 0.80 64.38 -10.20
C GLY A 1110 2.25 64.40 -9.70
N ASN A 1111 2.76 65.58 -9.39
CA ASN A 1111 4.08 65.73 -8.77
C ASN A 1111 3.99 65.47 -7.26
N ASN A 1112 4.58 64.36 -6.77
CA ASN A 1112 5.10 64.20 -5.41
C ASN A 1112 6.01 62.97 -5.36
N LEU A 1113 7.33 63.18 -5.38
CA LEU A 1113 8.35 62.12 -5.39
C LEU A 1113 8.81 61.77 -3.97
N THR A 1114 7.96 61.08 -3.21
CA THR A 1114 8.34 60.44 -1.93
C THR A 1114 7.38 59.32 -1.51
N ASP A 1115 6.89 58.47 -2.41
CA ASP A 1115 6.31 57.18 -2.00
C ASP A 1115 6.25 56.08 -3.09
N PHE A 1116 5.90 54.86 -2.66
CA PHE A 1116 5.96 53.57 -3.38
C PHE A 1116 5.26 53.48 -4.76
N GLY A 1117 5.93 52.77 -5.69
CA GLY A 1117 5.38 51.66 -6.48
C GLY A 1117 4.26 51.89 -7.52
N CYS A 1118 4.55 51.64 -8.79
CA CYS A 1118 3.55 51.47 -9.86
C CYS A 1118 3.70 50.11 -10.58
N LYS A 1119 2.60 49.34 -10.68
CA LYS A 1119 2.48 48.12 -11.49
C LYS A 1119 1.77 48.44 -12.81
N PHE A 1120 2.24 47.87 -13.93
CA PHE A 1120 1.52 47.90 -15.20
C PHE A 1120 0.65 46.65 -15.38
N THR A 1121 -0.60 46.83 -15.81
CA THR A 1121 -1.54 45.74 -16.13
C THR A 1121 -2.06 45.91 -17.55
N LEU A 1122 -1.95 44.87 -18.37
CA LEU A 1122 -2.47 44.85 -19.74
C LEU A 1122 -3.86 44.20 -19.75
N ALA A 1123 -4.85 44.88 -20.33
CA ALA A 1123 -6.22 44.41 -20.46
C ALA A 1123 -6.66 44.45 -21.92
N LEU A 1124 -7.25 43.36 -22.41
CA LEU A 1124 -7.90 43.28 -23.72
C LEU A 1124 -9.35 42.82 -23.57
N LYS A 1125 -10.27 43.69 -23.99
CA LYS A 1125 -11.69 43.39 -24.22
C LYS A 1125 -11.89 43.11 -25.71
N ALA A 1126 -12.85 42.25 -26.05
CA ALA A 1126 -13.41 42.17 -27.39
C ALA A 1126 -14.91 41.88 -27.32
N GLN A 1127 -15.72 42.68 -28.03
CA GLN A 1127 -17.12 42.36 -28.32
C GLN A 1127 -17.53 42.98 -29.67
N GLN A 1128 -17.89 42.09 -30.61
CA GLN A 1128 -18.72 42.20 -31.83
C GLN A 1128 -18.99 43.55 -32.55
N ILE A 1129 -18.94 43.50 -33.90
CA ILE A 1129 -19.96 44.04 -34.83
C ILE A 1129 -19.84 43.30 -36.21
N VAL A 1130 -20.83 43.46 -37.09
CA VAL A 1130 -21.30 42.52 -38.15
C VAL A 1130 -20.99 42.97 -39.59
N SER A 1131 -21.16 42.05 -40.58
CA SER A 1131 -21.23 42.20 -42.07
C SER A 1131 -19.91 42.01 -42.86
N SER A 1132 -19.84 41.45 -44.09
CA SER A 1132 -20.87 40.98 -45.05
C SER A 1132 -20.38 39.89 -46.07
N LEU A 1133 -21.27 38.93 -46.38
CA LEU A 1133 -21.59 38.27 -47.69
C LEU A 1133 -20.54 37.95 -48.81
N THR A 1134 -20.23 36.64 -48.99
CA THR A 1134 -20.27 35.80 -50.26
C THR A 1134 -19.40 36.14 -51.51
N PRO A 1135 -19.26 35.27 -52.57
CA PRO A 1135 -19.61 33.83 -52.75
C PRO A 1135 -18.56 32.89 -53.46
N VAL A 1136 -18.71 31.58 -53.21
CA VAL A 1136 -18.71 30.41 -54.17
C VAL A 1136 -17.62 30.18 -55.24
N SER A 1137 -17.03 28.98 -55.24
CA SER A 1137 -17.01 28.08 -56.41
C SER A 1137 -17.15 26.60 -55.99
N VAL A 1138 -17.77 25.77 -56.85
CA VAL A 1138 -18.18 24.37 -56.62
C VAL A 1138 -17.86 23.56 -57.89
N ASN A 1139 -17.59 22.24 -57.74
CA ASN A 1139 -17.79 21.11 -58.69
C ASN A 1139 -16.72 20.02 -58.44
N ASN A 1140 -16.94 18.70 -58.53
CA ASN A 1140 -18.15 17.89 -58.78
C ASN A 1140 -18.02 16.51 -58.09
N ASN A 1141 -19.15 15.93 -57.68
CA ASN A 1141 -19.37 14.50 -57.36
C ASN A 1141 -20.17 13.88 -58.54
N PRO A 1142 -20.24 12.55 -58.80
CA PRO A 1142 -21.15 11.67 -58.03
C PRO A 1142 -20.83 10.13 -58.01
N LEU A 1143 -21.75 9.39 -57.37
CA LEU A 1143 -22.01 7.92 -57.34
C LEU A 1143 -21.50 7.16 -56.08
N ASP A 1144 -22.32 6.41 -55.34
CA ASP A 1144 -23.79 6.49 -55.11
C ASP A 1144 -24.20 5.65 -53.87
N LYS A 1145 -25.47 5.75 -53.44
CA LYS A 1145 -26.20 4.98 -52.37
C LYS A 1145 -26.02 5.44 -50.90
N LEU A 1146 -27.04 5.43 -50.03
CA LEU A 1146 -28.51 5.57 -50.21
C LEU A 1146 -29.17 5.91 -48.83
N GLN A 1147 -29.69 7.13 -48.69
CA GLN A 1147 -31.10 7.53 -48.41
C GLN A 1147 -31.96 6.94 -47.25
N ILE A 1148 -32.94 7.77 -46.80
CA ILE A 1148 -34.19 7.52 -45.99
C ILE A 1148 -34.01 7.59 -44.43
N ILE A 1149 -34.78 8.36 -43.60
CA ILE A 1149 -35.77 9.46 -43.82
C ILE A 1149 -35.96 10.42 -42.60
N ASN A 1150 -36.97 11.31 -42.67
CA ASN A 1150 -37.42 12.42 -41.81
C ASN A 1150 -38.19 12.11 -40.47
N ARG A 1151 -38.06 13.03 -39.47
CA ARG A 1151 -39.12 13.73 -38.63
C ARG A 1151 -40.13 12.89 -37.79
N ARG A 1152 -40.66 13.26 -36.61
CA ARG A 1152 -41.13 14.57 -36.05
C ARG A 1152 -41.72 14.33 -34.62
N ILE A 1153 -41.88 15.43 -33.84
CA ILE A 1153 -42.85 15.63 -32.72
C ILE A 1153 -42.66 14.80 -31.43
N VAL A 1154 -42.32 15.51 -30.33
CA VAL A 1154 -42.94 15.28 -29.01
C VAL A 1154 -44.01 16.36 -28.84
N ASN A 1155 -45.20 15.96 -28.39
CA ASN A 1155 -46.38 16.82 -28.28
C ASN A 1155 -46.41 17.60 -26.94
N PRO A 1156 -46.39 18.94 -26.93
CA PRO A 1156 -46.43 19.73 -25.69
C PRO A 1156 -47.88 20.10 -25.31
N ASP A 1157 -48.71 19.12 -24.96
CA ASP A 1157 -50.13 19.34 -24.59
C ASP A 1157 -50.64 18.44 -23.45
N LEU A 1158 -49.74 17.92 -22.60
CA LEU A 1158 -50.09 17.26 -21.34
C LEU A 1158 -49.21 17.77 -20.20
N PHE A 1159 -49.73 18.81 -19.54
CA PHE A 1159 -49.54 19.30 -18.16
C PHE A 1159 -49.38 20.84 -18.13
N PRO A 1160 -50.44 21.58 -17.74
CA PRO A 1160 -50.46 23.03 -17.83
C PRO A 1160 -49.80 23.70 -16.61
N GLY A 1161 -49.13 24.83 -16.86
CA GLY A 1161 -48.74 25.77 -15.82
C GLY A 1161 -47.24 25.83 -15.53
N ILE A 1162 -46.52 26.63 -16.32
CA ILE A 1162 -45.83 27.87 -15.89
C ILE A 1162 -45.16 28.49 -17.12
N GLN A 1163 -45.37 29.79 -17.33
CA GLN A 1163 -44.83 30.53 -18.47
C GLN A 1163 -43.38 30.96 -18.23
N ALA A 1164 -42.58 30.95 -19.30
CA ALA A 1164 -41.26 31.58 -19.29
C ALA A 1164 -41.39 33.11 -19.39
N PHE A 1165 -40.64 33.83 -18.55
CA PHE A 1165 -40.36 35.26 -18.72
C PHE A 1165 -38.85 35.53 -18.68
N THR A 1166 -38.46 36.62 -19.33
CA THR A 1166 -37.11 36.98 -19.76
C THR A 1166 -36.28 37.73 -18.69
N PRO A 1167 -34.95 37.87 -18.85
CA PRO A 1167 -34.08 38.37 -17.78
C PRO A 1167 -33.94 39.90 -17.77
N SER A 1168 -34.53 40.57 -16.77
CA SER A 1168 -34.18 41.96 -16.41
C SER A 1168 -34.72 42.38 -15.03
N GLY A 1169 -33.87 43.07 -14.25
CA GLY A 1169 -34.29 43.88 -13.10
C GLY A 1169 -34.28 43.20 -11.72
N VAL A 1170 -33.77 43.92 -10.72
CA VAL A 1170 -33.73 43.52 -9.29
C VAL A 1170 -34.87 44.18 -8.52
N ALA A 1171 -35.56 43.45 -7.65
CA ALA A 1171 -36.30 44.01 -6.51
C ALA A 1171 -36.43 42.96 -5.37
N ILE A 1172 -36.52 43.46 -4.12
CA ILE A 1172 -36.32 42.69 -2.88
C ILE A 1172 -37.66 42.41 -2.17
N ALA A 1173 -37.78 41.27 -1.49
CA ALA A 1173 -38.79 41.08 -0.44
C ALA A 1173 -38.25 40.18 0.71
N LEU A 1174 -37.64 40.79 1.73
CA LEU A 1174 -37.51 40.19 3.05
C LEU A 1174 -38.84 40.34 3.79
N ASN A 1175 -39.25 39.33 4.56
CA ASN A 1175 -40.45 39.43 5.39
C ASN A 1175 -40.24 38.76 6.76
N ARG A 1176 -40.40 39.57 7.82
CA ARG A 1176 -40.32 39.29 9.28
C ARG A 1176 -38.96 39.32 9.99
N GLU A 1177 -39.03 39.77 11.24
CA GLU A 1177 -38.02 40.52 12.00
C GLU A 1177 -37.21 39.69 13.00
N LEU A 1178 -35.87 39.87 12.98
CA LEU A 1178 -34.90 40.18 14.07
C LEU A 1178 -35.19 39.73 15.55
N PRO A 1179 -34.15 39.32 16.34
CA PRO A 1179 -33.13 40.28 16.81
C PRO A 1179 -31.65 39.84 17.03
N ALA A 1180 -30.76 40.80 16.76
CA ALA A 1180 -29.48 41.15 17.43
C ALA A 1180 -28.39 40.08 17.76
N GLY A 1181 -27.28 40.11 17.01
CA GLY A 1181 -25.97 39.55 17.43
C GLY A 1181 -24.96 39.41 16.28
N LEU A 1182 -23.96 40.30 16.21
CA LEU A 1182 -22.89 40.44 15.19
C LEU A 1182 -22.83 39.40 14.04
N ILE A 1183 -23.12 39.86 12.81
CA ILE A 1183 -22.60 39.25 11.59
C ILE A 1183 -21.24 39.88 11.27
N LEU A 1184 -20.19 39.06 11.14
CA LEU A 1184 -18.84 39.50 10.78
C LEU A 1184 -18.47 38.95 9.38
N LEU A 1185 -18.93 39.65 8.33
CA LEU A 1185 -18.60 39.33 6.94
C LEU A 1185 -17.17 39.79 6.62
N LYS A 1186 -16.27 38.84 6.34
CA LYS A 1186 -14.90 39.14 5.90
C LYS A 1186 -14.79 38.96 4.38
N TYR A 1187 -14.75 40.08 3.66
CA TYR A 1187 -14.68 40.13 2.21
C TYR A 1187 -13.28 39.73 1.69
N ARG A 1188 -13.20 39.11 0.51
CA ARG A 1188 -11.95 39.00 -0.25
C ARG A 1188 -12.24 39.04 -1.75
N GLU A 1189 -11.75 40.09 -2.41
CA GLU A 1189 -11.88 40.26 -3.86
C GLU A 1189 -10.99 39.30 -4.64
N PHE A 1190 -11.53 38.73 -5.72
CA PHE A 1190 -10.76 38.18 -6.83
C PHE A 1190 -11.40 38.57 -8.17
N THR A 1191 -10.77 39.55 -8.82
CA THR A 1191 -10.72 39.75 -10.29
C THR A 1191 -11.98 39.38 -11.12
N GLY A 1192 -13.05 40.14 -10.95
CA GLY A 1192 -13.70 40.78 -12.11
C GLY A 1192 -14.61 39.95 -13.04
N LYS A 1193 -15.10 38.77 -12.65
CA LYS A 1193 -16.25 38.11 -13.32
C LYS A 1193 -17.22 37.48 -12.33
N THR A 1194 -18.43 38.03 -12.28
CA THR A 1194 -19.54 37.46 -11.52
C THR A 1194 -20.08 36.21 -12.21
N VAL A 1195 -19.93 35.05 -11.57
CA VAL A 1195 -20.77 33.87 -11.78
C VAL A 1195 -21.42 33.58 -10.43
N VAL A 1196 -22.75 33.59 -10.38
CA VAL A 1196 -23.51 33.41 -9.14
C VAL A 1196 -23.76 31.93 -8.92
N TYR A 1197 -23.52 31.49 -7.68
CA TYR A 1197 -24.27 30.43 -7.01
C TYR A 1197 -24.81 31.02 -5.69
#